data_AF-A0A086TMG7-F1
#
_entry.id   AF-A0A086TMG7-F1
#
_cell.length_a   1.000
_cell.length_b   1.000
_cell.length_c   1.000
_cell.angle_alpha   90.00
_cell.angle_beta   90.00
_cell.angle_gamma   90.00
#
_symmetry.space_group_name_H-M   'P 1'
#
loop_
_entity.id
_entity.type
_entity.pdbx_description
1 polymer ?
#
loop_
_entity_poly.entity_id
_entity_poly.type
_entity_poly.pdbx_seq_one_letter_code
_entity_poly.pdbx_strand_id
1 'polypeptide(L)'
;MTLPTTNSRRHAYKPVHSQSSPSSSATTSLATIAVMKNAIRRNLYFIIFTVFVFVITLYICLTVSYKTPPRIPTYVPLLPLERRPVLPPLRRPYSKTASWMGSWLTERKLDEDVGQELAQSLHFDLVYTWVNGSDPSLALLKKKYQDLSPMFNLAPVNQSATTTRGRMDWIMNDNRKDRGPKVDTEAINRHRDMNELQYSVRSVAENTSPGLIHRIHILTTSVPDEFNEKRTIGQIPAWLDLHPGQETIRLVEHKNIYDNLSVLPSFNSLSIESQMHHTPDLSEIFIYLNDDFFFGTQIRSTDLWTPLYGFVFHIDPMTLIAPEIPAKPEHPTAVGEWESLLYTNYLLSKQFGSRHRVYLHHIPHILSSPILEEMQQIWPEEFAETSSHRFRGENNAKEIQVSFMLAHYVMERQRETQLASYWAYRLDANQDGVLSWTEREHLINKIDRYHHQVESRTKSSTFPQKLSIYNSFLDGHKELLEQADLPLSGSTSYQLSGLDGYPFGMPISNTSKSVNQSFKRPFLFSHNDRTCVFDIDFCLGPEFRNRTGIVSASTGKGSIFERMAFKEFHCGDCLLYILRENDDNGSKMEEASPGLMSTVIPLDRASDAFAKVTTELAQYNYVIGESDTTFLQLKSLVPAQKQLRQLLADRKKKLFFCINDNVENSPLIVRKVKDAFSNFLQTRFPVASPWEV
;
A
#
# COMPACT_ATOMS: atom_id res chain seq x y z
N MET A 1 101.47 17.46 -25.19
CA MET A 1 100.03 17.16 -25.31
C MET A 1 99.55 16.64 -23.95
N THR A 2 98.48 17.26 -23.41
CA THR A 2 97.54 16.69 -22.43
C THR A 2 98.13 15.83 -21.30
N LEU A 3 98.27 16.44 -20.13
CA LEU A 3 98.81 15.92 -18.88
C LEU A 3 97.74 15.24 -17.98
N PRO A 4 98.16 14.42 -17.00
CA PRO A 4 97.36 13.43 -16.26
C PRO A 4 96.98 13.95 -14.85
N THR A 5 96.20 13.26 -14.00
CA THR A 5 96.59 12.25 -12.98
C THR A 5 95.47 12.24 -11.90
N THR A 6 95.28 11.32 -10.94
CA THR A 6 96.12 10.36 -10.19
C THR A 6 95.18 9.27 -9.62
N ASN A 7 95.41 7.98 -9.89
CA ASN A 7 96.22 7.00 -9.12
C ASN A 7 95.54 6.49 -7.83
N SER A 8 95.58 5.19 -7.48
CA SER A 8 96.61 4.17 -7.79
C SER A 8 95.99 2.75 -7.64
N ARG A 9 96.22 1.83 -8.58
CA ARG A 9 97.24 0.74 -8.59
C ARG A 9 96.87 -0.46 -7.69
N ARG A 10 97.07 -1.73 -8.03
CA ARG A 10 97.57 -2.49 -9.20
C ARG A 10 97.42 -3.99 -8.86
N HIS A 11 97.16 -4.82 -9.89
CA HIS A 11 97.65 -6.20 -10.13
C HIS A 11 97.45 -7.30 -9.06
N ALA A 12 97.37 -8.60 -9.35
CA ALA A 12 97.10 -9.42 -10.54
C ALA A 12 96.96 -10.88 -10.05
N TYR A 13 96.07 -11.63 -10.70
CA TYR A 13 96.03 -13.07 -10.94
C TYR A 13 97.26 -13.93 -10.56
N LYS A 14 97.10 -15.05 -9.84
CA LYS A 14 96.78 -16.44 -10.31
C LYS A 14 96.85 -17.48 -9.14
N PRO A 15 96.27 -18.70 -9.31
CA PRO A 15 95.85 -19.64 -8.26
C PRO A 15 96.84 -20.81 -8.05
N VAL A 16 96.56 -21.74 -7.10
CA VAL A 16 96.78 -23.22 -7.21
C VAL A 16 96.41 -23.99 -5.91
N HIS A 17 95.53 -24.99 -6.09
CA HIS A 17 95.33 -26.34 -5.51
C HIS A 17 95.45 -26.77 -4.02
N SER A 18 94.57 -27.77 -3.76
CA SER A 18 94.68 -29.02 -2.95
C SER A 18 94.29 -28.93 -1.48
N GLN A 19 93.13 -29.49 -1.10
CA GLN A 19 92.90 -30.88 -0.64
C GLN A 19 93.68 -31.24 0.65
N SER A 20 92.95 -31.39 1.77
CA SER A 20 92.80 -32.65 2.52
C SER A 20 92.29 -32.39 3.96
N SER A 21 91.24 -33.12 4.33
CA SER A 21 90.73 -33.44 5.68
C SER A 21 91.84 -33.98 6.62
N PRO A 22 91.70 -34.09 7.97
CA PRO A 22 90.47 -34.33 8.75
C PRO A 22 90.39 -33.64 10.13
N SER A 23 89.19 -33.44 10.71
CA SER A 23 89.05 -33.32 12.17
C SER A 23 87.65 -33.60 12.69
N SER A 24 87.65 -34.28 13.83
CA SER A 24 86.57 -34.90 14.55
C SER A 24 85.88 -33.97 15.55
N SER A 25 84.55 -34.13 15.65
CA SER A 25 83.70 -34.03 16.84
C SER A 25 83.72 -32.76 17.70
N ALA A 26 82.66 -31.96 17.55
CA ALA A 26 81.76 -31.49 18.63
C ALA A 26 81.23 -30.07 18.32
N THR A 27 80.29 -29.92 17.38
CA THR A 27 79.46 -28.69 17.26
C THR A 27 78.20 -28.86 16.39
N THR A 28 77.69 -30.08 16.22
CA THR A 28 76.53 -30.40 15.37
C THR A 28 75.32 -30.82 16.22
N SER A 29 74.81 -29.91 17.05
CA SER A 29 73.51 -30.12 17.74
C SER A 29 72.67 -28.84 17.86
N LEU A 30 73.28 -27.66 18.03
CA LEU A 30 72.50 -26.41 18.20
C LEU A 30 72.14 -25.70 16.88
N ALA A 31 72.98 -25.77 15.85
CA ALA A 31 72.71 -25.14 14.55
C ALA A 31 71.60 -25.85 13.77
N THR A 32 71.52 -27.19 13.84
CA THR A 32 70.50 -27.99 13.15
C THR A 32 69.11 -27.78 13.78
N ILE A 33 69.04 -27.60 15.10
CA ILE A 33 67.79 -27.28 15.82
C ILE A 33 67.33 -25.84 15.50
N ALA A 34 68.24 -24.88 15.35
CA ALA A 34 67.89 -23.51 14.98
C ALA A 34 67.37 -23.42 13.53
N VAL A 35 67.97 -24.15 12.59
CA VAL A 35 67.51 -24.24 11.20
C VAL A 35 66.16 -24.96 11.12
N MET A 36 65.95 -26.05 11.86
CA MET A 36 64.64 -26.72 11.95
C MET A 36 63.56 -25.83 12.58
N LYS A 37 63.87 -25.09 13.66
CA LYS A 37 62.90 -24.16 14.29
C LYS A 37 62.53 -23.01 13.36
N ASN A 38 63.48 -22.49 12.58
CA ASN A 38 63.18 -21.47 11.57
C ASN A 38 62.40 -22.04 10.37
N ALA A 39 62.69 -23.27 9.93
CA ALA A 39 61.91 -23.94 8.90
C ALA A 39 60.48 -24.25 9.35
N ILE A 40 60.29 -24.71 10.60
CA ILE A 40 58.97 -24.95 11.20
C ILE A 40 58.22 -23.64 11.39
N ARG A 41 58.86 -22.57 11.88
CA ARG A 41 58.23 -21.24 11.97
C ARG A 41 57.83 -20.73 10.59
N ARG A 42 58.69 -20.87 9.59
CA ARG A 42 58.43 -20.39 8.22
C ARG A 42 57.30 -21.18 7.56
N ASN A 43 57.24 -22.50 7.79
CA ASN A 43 56.10 -23.33 7.36
C ASN A 43 54.83 -22.99 8.13
N LEU A 44 54.91 -22.71 9.43
CA LEU A 44 53.75 -22.30 10.23
C LEU A 44 53.22 -20.93 9.79
N TYR A 45 54.10 -19.96 9.52
CA TYR A 45 53.72 -18.67 8.92
C TYR A 45 53.14 -18.84 7.53
N PHE A 46 53.69 -19.75 6.72
CA PHE A 46 53.13 -20.05 5.40
C PHE A 46 51.74 -20.67 5.52
N ILE A 47 51.53 -21.64 6.42
CA ILE A 47 50.23 -22.25 6.67
C ILE A 47 49.24 -21.21 7.21
N ILE A 48 49.62 -20.40 8.21
CA ILE A 48 48.77 -19.33 8.75
C ILE A 48 48.43 -18.31 7.66
N PHE A 49 49.40 -17.92 6.83
CA PHE A 49 49.16 -17.01 5.71
C PHE A 49 48.24 -17.63 4.65
N THR A 50 48.40 -18.92 4.35
CA THR A 50 47.56 -19.63 3.38
C THR A 50 46.13 -19.79 3.91
N VAL A 51 45.95 -20.11 5.20
CA VAL A 51 44.65 -20.16 5.86
C VAL A 51 44.02 -18.77 5.93
N PHE A 52 44.80 -17.73 6.23
CA PHE A 52 44.32 -16.35 6.28
C PHE A 52 43.88 -15.86 4.89
N VAL A 53 44.65 -16.14 3.84
CA VAL A 53 44.27 -15.86 2.46
C VAL A 53 43.06 -16.69 2.06
N PHE A 54 42.96 -17.96 2.44
CA PHE A 54 41.80 -18.80 2.15
C PHE A 54 40.54 -18.29 2.86
N VAL A 55 40.63 -17.90 4.13
CA VAL A 55 39.52 -17.32 4.91
C VAL A 55 39.11 -15.97 4.33
N ILE A 56 40.05 -15.11 3.93
CA ILE A 56 39.73 -13.85 3.25
C ILE A 56 39.10 -14.10 1.88
N THR A 57 39.60 -15.07 1.11
CA THR A 57 39.06 -15.38 -0.22
C THR A 57 37.67 -16.01 -0.10
N LEU A 58 37.45 -16.88 0.90
CA LEU A 58 36.14 -17.45 1.22
C LEU A 58 35.19 -16.36 1.72
N TYR A 59 35.67 -15.43 2.57
CA TYR A 59 34.90 -14.28 3.03
C TYR A 59 34.55 -13.32 1.89
N ILE A 60 35.47 -13.07 0.95
CA ILE A 60 35.22 -12.27 -0.26
C ILE A 60 34.24 -13.01 -1.19
N CYS A 61 34.38 -14.32 -1.41
CA CYS A 61 33.43 -15.09 -2.22
C CYS A 61 32.03 -15.17 -1.58
N LEU A 62 31.94 -15.33 -0.26
CA LEU A 62 30.68 -15.31 0.48
C LEU A 62 30.06 -13.91 0.50
N THR A 63 30.86 -12.85 0.69
CA THR A 63 30.36 -11.48 0.66
C THR A 63 30.04 -10.99 -0.75
N VAL A 64 30.72 -11.45 -1.80
CA VAL A 64 30.37 -11.15 -3.20
C VAL A 64 29.14 -11.94 -3.66
N SER A 65 28.93 -13.15 -3.15
CA SER A 65 27.69 -13.91 -3.38
C SER A 65 26.49 -13.36 -2.61
N TYR A 66 26.71 -12.63 -1.50
CA TYR A 66 25.65 -11.98 -0.71
C TYR A 66 25.52 -10.45 -0.93
N LYS A 67 26.43 -9.82 -1.69
CA LYS A 67 26.41 -8.36 -1.97
C LYS A 67 26.37 -8.00 -3.45
N THR A 68 26.00 -8.94 -4.32
CA THR A 68 25.25 -8.47 -5.49
C THR A 68 23.83 -8.22 -4.99
N PRO A 69 23.38 -6.95 -4.83
CA PRO A 69 21.95 -6.74 -4.77
C PRO A 69 21.37 -7.47 -5.99
N PRO A 70 20.23 -8.19 -5.87
CA PRO A 70 19.56 -8.66 -7.06
C PRO A 70 19.50 -7.44 -7.99
N ARG A 71 20.05 -7.57 -9.20
CA ARG A 71 19.83 -6.54 -10.22
C ARG A 71 18.33 -6.41 -10.24
N ILE A 72 17.81 -5.28 -9.72
CA ILE A 72 16.42 -4.92 -9.83
C ILE A 72 16.10 -5.17 -11.29
N PRO A 73 15.26 -6.16 -11.63
CA PRO A 73 14.79 -6.27 -12.98
C PRO A 73 14.16 -4.91 -13.26
N THR A 74 14.72 -4.14 -14.18
CA THR A 74 14.16 -2.86 -14.63
C THR A 74 12.80 -3.05 -15.31
N TYR A 75 12.29 -4.27 -15.28
CA TYR A 75 11.03 -4.72 -15.81
C TYR A 75 10.57 -5.93 -14.99
N VAL A 76 9.60 -5.73 -14.09
CA VAL A 76 8.72 -6.82 -13.66
C VAL A 76 7.74 -6.98 -14.82
N PRO A 77 7.79 -8.07 -15.61
CA PRO A 77 6.77 -8.31 -16.61
C PRO A 77 5.44 -8.45 -15.87
N LEU A 78 4.39 -7.82 -16.41
CA LEU A 78 3.02 -8.21 -16.09
C LEU A 78 2.95 -9.73 -16.11
N LEU A 79 2.64 -10.35 -14.97
CA LEU A 79 2.39 -11.78 -14.94
C LEU A 79 1.27 -12.03 -15.97
N PRO A 80 1.51 -12.85 -17.01
CA PRO A 80 0.42 -13.32 -17.85
C PRO A 80 -0.68 -13.88 -16.95
N LEU A 81 -1.95 -13.75 -17.35
CA LEU A 81 -3.09 -14.38 -16.69
C LEU A 81 -2.85 -15.86 -16.33
N GLU A 82 -1.95 -16.53 -17.05
CA GLU A 82 -1.54 -17.93 -16.88
C GLU A 82 -0.53 -18.21 -15.74
N ARG A 83 0.12 -17.21 -15.14
CA ARG A 83 1.10 -17.41 -14.04
C ARG A 83 0.74 -16.67 -12.75
N ARG A 84 -0.54 -16.41 -12.52
CA ARG A 84 -0.99 -16.01 -11.18
C ARG A 84 -0.94 -17.25 -10.28
N PRO A 85 -0.50 -17.12 -9.02
CA PRO A 85 -0.77 -18.16 -8.04
C PRO A 85 -2.27 -18.47 -8.11
N VAL A 86 -2.65 -19.73 -8.29
CA VAL A 86 -4.02 -20.16 -8.02
C VAL A 86 -4.16 -20.05 -6.52
N LEU A 87 -4.56 -18.86 -6.07
CA LEU A 87 -4.93 -18.66 -4.68
C LEU A 87 -6.09 -19.62 -4.40
N PRO A 88 -6.09 -20.30 -3.24
CA PRO A 88 -7.28 -21.02 -2.84
C PRO A 88 -8.47 -20.06 -2.92
N PRO A 89 -9.63 -20.49 -3.44
CA PRO A 89 -10.81 -19.64 -3.43
C PRO A 89 -11.01 -19.19 -1.98
N LEU A 90 -11.12 -17.87 -1.82
CA LEU A 90 -11.30 -17.25 -0.51
C LEU A 90 -12.43 -17.95 0.22
N ARG A 91 -12.29 -18.18 1.52
CA ARG A 91 -13.31 -18.82 2.35
C ARG A 91 -14.45 -17.83 2.59
N ARG A 92 -15.16 -17.50 1.52
CA ARG A 92 -16.26 -16.53 1.54
C ARG A 92 -17.23 -16.91 2.66
N PRO A 93 -17.45 -16.04 3.67
CA PRO A 93 -18.50 -16.28 4.65
C PRO A 93 -19.88 -16.33 3.98
N TYR A 94 -19.99 -15.77 2.77
CA TYR A 94 -21.22 -15.68 1.99
C TYR A 94 -21.09 -16.37 0.63
N SER A 95 -20.44 -17.54 0.57
CA SER A 95 -20.34 -18.35 -0.65
C SER A 95 -21.72 -18.83 -1.12
N LYS A 96 -22.42 -17.97 -1.86
CA LYS A 96 -23.50 -18.40 -2.76
C LYS A 96 -22.85 -18.92 -4.05
N THR A 97 -23.50 -19.90 -4.67
CA THR A 97 -22.98 -20.55 -5.86
C THR A 97 -22.69 -19.53 -6.96
N ALA A 98 -21.74 -19.83 -7.87
CA ALA A 98 -21.48 -19.00 -9.05
C ALA A 98 -22.76 -18.69 -9.85
N SER A 99 -23.74 -19.61 -9.81
CA SER A 99 -25.07 -19.41 -10.38
C SER A 99 -25.82 -18.24 -9.76
N TRP A 100 -25.84 -18.14 -8.42
CA TRP A 100 -26.55 -17.04 -7.74
C TRP A 100 -25.87 -15.70 -8.02
N MET A 101 -24.54 -15.64 -7.89
CA MET A 101 -23.79 -14.41 -8.18
C MET A 101 -23.95 -13.99 -9.64
N GLY A 102 -23.97 -14.95 -10.55
CA GLY A 102 -24.30 -14.73 -11.94
C GLY A 102 -25.67 -14.06 -12.11
N SER A 103 -26.71 -14.57 -11.46
CA SER A 103 -28.04 -13.96 -11.48
C SER A 103 -28.05 -12.55 -10.86
N TRP A 104 -27.34 -12.31 -9.76
CA TRP A 104 -27.23 -10.97 -9.18
C TRP A 104 -26.54 -9.99 -10.15
N LEU A 105 -25.37 -10.35 -10.68
CA LEU A 105 -24.57 -9.47 -11.53
C LEU A 105 -25.22 -9.21 -12.89
N THR A 106 -26.02 -10.15 -13.41
CA THR A 106 -26.66 -10.03 -14.73
C THR A 106 -28.10 -9.51 -14.68
N GLU A 107 -28.88 -9.89 -13.66
CA GLU A 107 -30.32 -9.63 -13.58
C GLU A 107 -30.71 -8.79 -12.36
N ARG A 108 -29.79 -8.55 -11.41
CA ARG A 108 -30.03 -7.84 -10.14
C ARG A 108 -31.19 -8.44 -9.32
N LYS A 109 -31.41 -9.75 -9.48
CA LYS A 109 -32.42 -10.50 -8.73
C LYS A 109 -31.86 -10.94 -7.38
N LEU A 110 -32.51 -10.50 -6.32
CA LEU A 110 -32.36 -11.07 -4.98
C LEU A 110 -33.28 -12.29 -4.89
N ASP A 111 -32.74 -13.40 -4.40
CA ASP A 111 -33.55 -14.55 -4.00
C ASP A 111 -34.04 -14.28 -2.57
N GLU A 112 -35.31 -14.54 -2.24
CA GLU A 112 -35.94 -14.05 -1.00
C GLU A 112 -35.26 -14.62 0.25
N ASP A 113 -34.97 -15.93 0.25
CA ASP A 113 -34.28 -16.61 1.36
C ASP A 113 -32.84 -16.10 1.54
N VAL A 114 -32.24 -15.69 0.43
CA VAL A 114 -30.88 -15.22 0.35
C VAL A 114 -30.73 -13.84 1.00
N GLY A 115 -31.71 -12.94 0.84
CA GLY A 115 -31.64 -11.57 1.35
C GLY A 115 -31.45 -11.52 2.87
N GLN A 116 -32.31 -12.23 3.60
CA GLN A 116 -32.32 -12.22 5.08
C GLN A 116 -31.08 -12.90 5.69
N GLU A 117 -30.57 -13.97 5.07
CA GLU A 117 -29.34 -14.62 5.51
C GLU A 117 -28.12 -13.68 5.44
N LEU A 118 -28.06 -12.79 4.43
CA LEU A 118 -26.92 -11.89 4.23
C LEU A 118 -26.77 -10.90 5.39
N ALA A 119 -27.88 -10.34 5.88
CA ALA A 119 -27.84 -9.37 6.97
C ALA A 119 -27.49 -10.01 8.31
N GLN A 120 -28.07 -11.16 8.63
CA GLN A 120 -27.90 -11.82 9.93
C GLN A 120 -26.49 -12.37 10.17
N SER A 121 -25.80 -12.76 9.10
CA SER A 121 -24.44 -13.29 9.20
C SER A 121 -23.36 -12.20 9.12
N LEU A 122 -23.74 -10.94 8.84
CA LEU A 122 -22.79 -9.86 8.60
C LEU A 122 -22.19 -9.26 9.88
N HIS A 123 -20.94 -9.64 10.13
CA HIS A 123 -20.11 -9.12 11.20
C HIS A 123 -18.68 -8.84 10.69
N PHE A 124 -17.98 -7.97 11.41
CA PHE A 124 -16.60 -7.59 11.13
C PHE A 124 -15.75 -7.71 12.39
N ASP A 125 -14.48 -8.04 12.20
CA ASP A 125 -13.47 -7.80 13.22
C ASP A 125 -12.91 -6.39 13.06
N LEU A 126 -12.51 -5.77 14.17
CA LEU A 126 -11.73 -4.53 14.21
C LEU A 126 -10.27 -4.85 14.52
N VAL A 127 -9.36 -4.16 13.85
CA VAL A 127 -7.93 -4.22 14.12
C VAL A 127 -7.43 -2.81 14.43
N TYR A 128 -6.96 -2.61 15.66
CA TYR A 128 -6.32 -1.39 16.11
C TYR A 128 -4.80 -1.54 16.11
N THR A 129 -4.08 -0.53 15.63
CA THR A 129 -2.66 -0.36 15.99
C THR A 129 -2.53 0.64 17.12
N TRP A 130 -1.87 0.27 18.20
CA TRP A 130 -1.67 1.17 19.33
C TRP A 130 -0.36 0.90 20.07
N VAL A 131 0.21 1.97 20.63
CA VAL A 131 1.34 1.92 21.55
C VAL A 131 1.16 2.95 22.66
N ASN A 132 1.54 2.62 23.89
CA ASN A 132 1.64 3.60 24.95
C ASN A 132 3.04 4.22 24.94
N GLY A 133 3.26 5.34 24.26
CA GLY A 133 4.58 6.02 24.32
C GLY A 133 4.81 6.87 25.56
N SER A 134 3.89 6.90 26.52
CA SER A 134 4.19 7.37 27.88
C SER A 134 4.87 6.29 28.74
N ASP A 135 4.91 5.04 28.28
CA ASP A 135 5.61 3.92 28.93
C ASP A 135 7.14 4.14 28.92
N PRO A 136 7.81 4.26 30.09
CA PRO A 136 9.26 4.42 30.17
C PRO A 136 10.05 3.27 29.52
N SER A 137 9.55 2.04 29.60
CA SER A 137 10.17 0.86 29.01
C SER A 137 10.16 0.93 27.49
N LEU A 138 9.05 1.41 26.90
CA LEU A 138 8.98 1.67 25.46
C LEU A 138 9.93 2.80 25.04
N ALA A 139 9.99 3.89 25.80
CA ALA A 139 10.88 5.01 25.52
C ALA A 139 12.36 4.60 25.51
N LEU A 140 12.78 3.80 26.51
CA LEU A 140 14.14 3.25 26.59
C LEU A 140 14.45 2.31 25.41
N LEU A 141 13.50 1.41 25.11
CA LEU A 141 13.63 0.46 23.99
C LEU A 141 13.75 1.19 22.66
N LYS A 142 12.89 2.19 22.41
CA LYS A 142 12.94 3.04 21.22
C LYS A 142 14.28 3.76 21.11
N LYS A 143 14.74 4.40 22.19
CA LYS A 143 16.02 5.13 22.21
C LYS A 143 17.20 4.23 21.84
N LYS A 144 17.24 3.00 22.38
CA LYS A 144 18.24 1.99 22.03
C LYS A 144 18.30 1.73 20.52
N TYR A 145 17.16 1.54 19.85
CA TYR A 145 17.14 1.29 18.41
C TYR A 145 17.35 2.55 17.57
N GLN A 146 16.94 3.72 18.04
CA GLN A 146 17.27 5.00 17.39
C GLN A 146 18.77 5.21 17.33
N ASP A 147 19.49 4.95 18.43
CA ASP A 147 20.94 5.12 18.49
C ASP A 147 21.70 4.15 17.56
N LEU A 148 21.09 2.98 17.27
CA LEU A 148 21.64 1.99 16.34
C LEU A 148 21.32 2.28 14.86
N SER A 149 20.24 3.02 14.57
CA SER A 149 19.79 3.22 13.20
C SER A 149 20.65 4.28 12.48
N PRO A 150 21.18 3.98 11.28
CA PRO A 150 21.90 4.97 10.47
C PRO A 150 21.06 6.20 10.15
N MET A 151 19.73 6.07 10.11
CA MET A 151 18.80 7.14 9.78
C MET A 151 18.92 8.34 10.73
N PHE A 152 19.10 8.10 12.03
CA PHE A 152 19.27 9.15 13.04
C PHE A 152 20.73 9.61 13.19
N ASN A 153 21.68 8.87 12.60
CA ASN A 153 23.12 9.11 12.70
C ASN A 153 23.73 9.77 11.44
N LEU A 154 22.92 10.23 10.49
CA LEU A 154 23.38 10.98 9.33
C LEU A 154 23.97 12.32 9.77
N ALA A 155 25.30 12.40 9.84
CA ALA A 155 26.05 13.61 10.15
C ALA A 155 25.70 14.77 9.18
N PRO A 156 25.71 16.04 9.63
CA PRO A 156 25.61 17.17 8.73
C PRO A 156 26.81 17.17 7.77
N VAL A 157 26.53 17.16 6.47
CA VAL A 157 27.54 17.26 5.41
C VAL A 157 28.30 18.59 5.55
N ASN A 158 29.61 18.48 5.81
CA ASN A 158 30.66 19.50 5.67
C ASN A 158 30.42 20.89 6.30
N GLN A 159 30.93 21.09 7.52
CA GLN A 159 31.63 22.33 7.85
C GLN A 159 33.11 22.01 8.03
N SER A 160 33.89 22.32 7.00
CA SER A 160 35.35 22.23 7.01
C SER A 160 35.93 23.18 8.06
N ALA A 161 36.69 22.60 8.99
CA ALA A 161 37.90 23.15 9.61
C ALA A 161 38.05 24.67 9.69
N THR A 162 37.81 25.24 10.88
CA THR A 162 38.58 26.39 11.39
C THR A 162 38.76 26.32 12.91
N THR A 163 39.96 25.86 13.28
CA THR A 163 40.81 26.32 14.39
C THR A 163 40.29 26.48 15.82
N THR A 164 41.02 25.79 16.70
CA THR A 164 41.03 25.70 18.16
C THR A 164 41.29 27.02 18.93
N ARG A 165 40.43 28.03 18.78
CA ARG A 165 40.47 29.21 19.66
C ARG A 165 39.12 29.92 19.72
N GLY A 166 38.20 29.36 20.52
CA GLY A 166 36.87 29.94 20.70
C GLY A 166 35.99 29.17 21.68
N ARG A 167 36.61 28.55 22.69
CA ARG A 167 35.88 27.94 23.81
C ARG A 167 35.96 28.97 24.94
N MET A 168 35.08 29.99 24.93
CA MET A 168 34.65 30.76 26.13
C MET A 168 33.71 31.97 25.92
N ASP A 169 33.04 32.17 24.76
CA ASP A 169 32.12 33.33 24.59
C ASP A 169 30.67 32.96 24.23
N TRP A 170 30.11 31.90 24.84
CA TRP A 170 28.68 31.53 24.68
C TRP A 170 27.78 31.98 25.85
N ILE A 171 28.11 33.12 26.47
CA ILE A 171 27.21 33.87 27.34
C ILE A 171 27.29 35.33 26.87
N MET A 172 26.13 35.90 26.50
CA MET A 172 25.94 37.27 26.01
C MET A 172 26.16 37.49 24.49
N ASN A 173 25.23 37.03 23.65
CA ASN A 173 24.56 37.95 22.72
C ASN A 173 23.37 37.28 22.02
N ASP A 174 22.21 37.88 22.27
CA ASP A 174 20.94 37.70 21.58
C ASP A 174 21.04 38.16 20.11
N ASN A 175 20.22 37.58 19.22
CA ASN A 175 20.02 37.91 17.79
C ASN A 175 20.88 37.26 16.69
N ARG A 176 21.03 35.93 16.68
CA ARG A 176 21.19 35.19 15.40
C ARG A 176 20.28 33.97 15.33
N LYS A 177 19.54 33.87 14.22
CA LYS A 177 18.67 32.75 13.83
C LYS A 177 19.48 31.48 13.48
N ASP A 178 20.32 30.99 14.38
CA ASP A 178 20.84 29.64 14.28
C ASP A 178 19.80 28.69 14.88
N ARG A 179 19.02 28.06 14.00
CA ARG A 179 18.23 26.89 14.39
C ARG A 179 19.24 25.77 14.61
N GLY A 180 19.51 25.45 15.88
CA GLY A 180 20.18 24.21 16.26
C GLY A 180 19.46 22.99 15.66
N PRO A 181 20.00 21.76 15.84
CA PRO A 181 19.37 20.55 15.34
C PRO A 181 17.91 20.54 15.79
N LYS A 182 16.99 20.59 14.81
CA LYS A 182 15.55 20.54 15.08
C LYS A 182 15.32 19.27 15.89
N VAL A 183 14.90 19.41 17.14
CA VAL A 183 14.33 18.30 17.90
C VAL A 183 13.18 17.76 17.06
N ASP A 184 13.19 16.47 16.76
CA ASP A 184 12.19 15.81 15.95
C ASP A 184 10.84 15.81 16.69
N THR A 185 10.07 16.87 16.49
CA THR A 185 8.73 17.06 17.06
C THR A 185 7.73 16.05 16.52
N GLU A 186 7.91 15.60 15.27
CA GLU A 186 6.97 14.67 14.64
C GLU A 186 7.11 13.25 15.19
N ALA A 187 8.33 12.76 15.39
CA ALA A 187 8.54 11.44 15.98
C ALA A 187 8.11 11.34 17.46
N ILE A 188 8.07 12.47 18.18
CA ILE A 188 7.55 12.55 19.57
C ILE A 188 6.02 12.51 19.57
N ASN A 189 5.37 13.28 18.69
CA ASN A 189 3.92 13.31 18.59
C ASN A 189 3.34 11.93 18.24
N ARG A 190 3.93 11.22 17.27
CA ARG A 190 3.49 9.88 16.80
C ARG A 190 3.37 8.78 17.88
N HIS A 191 3.87 8.99 19.09
CA HIS A 191 3.88 7.98 20.15
C HIS A 191 3.23 8.48 21.44
N ARG A 192 2.79 9.74 21.52
CA ARG A 192 2.22 10.28 22.75
C ARG A 192 0.80 9.73 22.91
N ASP A 193 0.49 9.21 24.09
CA ASP A 193 -0.86 8.74 24.43
C ASP A 193 -1.64 9.83 25.21
N MET A 194 -2.85 10.12 24.74
CA MET A 194 -3.85 10.99 25.35
C MET A 194 -5.19 10.28 25.56
N ASN A 195 -5.17 8.95 25.74
CA ASN A 195 -6.32 8.07 25.86
C ASN A 195 -7.17 7.94 24.57
N GLU A 196 -6.63 8.26 23.39
CA GLU A 196 -7.35 8.20 22.11
C GLU A 196 -8.00 6.82 21.91
N LEU A 197 -7.23 5.74 22.11
CA LEU A 197 -7.73 4.36 21.97
C LEU A 197 -8.94 4.08 22.86
N GLN A 198 -8.93 4.52 24.13
CA GLN A 198 -10.04 4.31 25.06
C GLN A 198 -11.34 4.87 24.48
N TYR A 199 -11.29 6.12 24.02
CA TYR A 199 -12.46 6.81 23.50
C TYR A 199 -12.81 6.39 22.08
N SER A 200 -11.84 5.92 21.29
CA SER A 200 -12.09 5.27 20.01
C SER A 200 -12.92 3.99 20.21
N VAL A 201 -12.53 3.14 21.16
CA VAL A 201 -13.28 1.93 21.52
C VAL A 201 -14.67 2.26 22.09
N ARG A 202 -14.81 3.32 22.91
CA ARG A 202 -16.14 3.84 23.31
C ARG A 202 -16.97 4.27 22.11
N SER A 203 -16.36 4.94 21.12
CA SER A 203 -17.05 5.38 19.91
C SER A 203 -17.58 4.20 19.10
N VAL A 204 -16.84 3.08 19.05
CA VAL A 204 -17.29 1.82 18.44
C VAL A 204 -18.47 1.24 19.22
N ALA A 205 -18.36 1.14 20.55
CA ALA A 205 -19.43 0.61 21.39
C ALA A 205 -20.73 1.45 21.30
N GLU A 206 -20.62 2.78 21.23
CA GLU A 206 -21.77 3.69 21.14
C GLU A 206 -22.42 3.69 19.75
N ASN A 207 -21.63 3.58 18.68
CA ASN A 207 -22.08 3.85 17.31
C ASN A 207 -22.14 2.60 16.41
N THR A 208 -22.11 1.40 16.96
CA THR A 208 -22.32 0.16 16.20
C THR A 208 -23.52 -0.61 16.73
N SER A 209 -24.25 -1.28 15.84
CA SER A 209 -25.34 -2.16 16.27
C SER A 209 -24.76 -3.41 16.92
N PRO A 210 -25.43 -3.99 17.95
CA PRO A 210 -25.03 -5.27 18.51
C PRO A 210 -24.87 -6.34 17.41
N GLY A 211 -23.77 -7.08 17.45
CA GLY A 211 -23.47 -8.14 16.48
C GLY A 211 -22.74 -7.69 15.21
N LEU A 212 -22.71 -6.38 14.89
CA LEU A 212 -21.94 -5.88 13.75
C LEU A 212 -20.43 -6.08 13.97
N ILE A 213 -19.97 -5.84 15.20
CA ILE A 213 -18.59 -6.08 15.60
C ILE A 213 -18.51 -7.39 16.37
N HIS A 214 -17.77 -8.34 15.81
CA HIS A 214 -17.57 -9.65 16.42
C HIS A 214 -16.40 -9.64 17.39
N ARG A 215 -15.25 -9.11 16.96
CA ARG A 215 -14.03 -9.00 17.79
C ARG A 215 -13.30 -7.69 17.54
N ILE A 216 -12.53 -7.27 18.54
CA ILE A 216 -11.62 -6.13 18.52
C ILE A 216 -10.23 -6.66 18.85
N HIS A 217 -9.32 -6.65 17.88
CA HIS A 217 -7.92 -7.00 18.02
C HIS A 217 -7.11 -5.72 18.20
N ILE A 218 -6.40 -5.58 19.32
CA ILE A 218 -5.49 -4.47 19.55
C ILE A 218 -4.07 -5.00 19.36
N LEU A 219 -3.43 -4.57 18.29
CA LEU A 219 -2.04 -4.87 17.99
C LEU A 219 -1.14 -4.04 18.91
N THR A 220 -0.31 -4.71 19.69
CA THR A 220 0.52 -4.09 20.72
C THR A 220 1.98 -4.49 20.57
N THR A 221 2.87 -3.56 20.94
CA THR A 221 4.29 -3.86 21.04
C THR A 221 4.62 -4.55 22.36
N SER A 222 5.67 -5.36 22.36
CA SER A 222 6.20 -5.96 23.59
C SER A 222 7.31 -5.08 24.17
N VAL A 223 7.23 -4.80 25.47
CA VAL A 223 8.24 -4.05 26.23
C VAL A 223 8.95 -4.96 27.23
N PRO A 224 10.19 -4.66 27.67
CA PRO A 224 10.83 -5.39 28.75
C PRO A 224 9.97 -5.39 30.01
N ASP A 225 9.90 -6.54 30.70
CA ASP A 225 9.23 -6.68 31.99
C ASP A 225 10.00 -5.89 33.06
N GLU A 226 9.30 -5.03 33.79
CA GLU A 226 9.87 -4.19 34.86
C GLU A 226 10.58 -5.02 35.95
N PHE A 227 10.13 -6.26 36.17
CA PHE A 227 10.69 -7.16 37.18
C PHE A 227 11.72 -8.14 36.61
N ASN A 228 11.81 -8.27 35.27
CA ASN A 228 12.76 -9.14 34.60
C ASN A 228 13.05 -8.69 33.16
N GLU A 229 14.09 -7.88 32.98
CA GLU A 229 14.50 -7.34 31.67
C GLU A 229 14.78 -8.40 30.58
N LYS A 230 14.94 -9.69 30.94
CA LYS A 230 15.10 -10.79 29.98
C LYS A 230 13.78 -11.30 29.40
N ARG A 231 12.65 -10.91 30.01
CA ARG A 231 11.30 -11.23 29.55
C ARG A 231 10.70 -9.97 28.93
N THR A 232 9.89 -10.16 27.89
CA THR A 232 9.04 -9.11 27.35
C THR A 232 7.57 -9.41 27.61
N ILE A 233 6.79 -8.36 27.79
CA ILE A 233 5.34 -8.40 27.98
C ILE A 233 4.69 -7.47 26.96
N GLY A 234 3.55 -7.88 26.39
CA GLY A 234 2.74 -6.98 25.55
C GLY A 234 2.23 -5.81 26.37
N GLN A 235 2.22 -4.60 25.80
CA GLN A 235 1.58 -3.46 26.46
C GLN A 235 0.09 -3.71 26.64
N ILE A 236 -0.44 -3.33 27.81
CA ILE A 236 -1.86 -3.44 28.15
C ILE A 236 -2.37 -2.01 28.41
N PRO A 237 -3.42 -1.53 27.70
CA PRO A 237 -4.03 -0.24 28.00
C PRO A 237 -4.54 -0.21 29.44
N ALA A 238 -4.23 0.85 30.20
CA ALA A 238 -4.51 0.91 31.64
C ALA A 238 -6.00 0.89 32.00
N TRP A 239 -6.87 1.25 31.06
CA TRP A 239 -8.33 1.26 31.21
C TRP A 239 -8.97 -0.08 30.86
N LEU A 240 -8.24 -0.99 30.18
CA LEU A 240 -8.82 -2.19 29.58
C LEU A 240 -8.99 -3.30 30.63
N ASP A 241 -10.23 -3.79 30.76
CA ASP A 241 -10.56 -4.95 31.59
C ASP A 241 -10.44 -6.25 30.79
N LEU A 242 -9.45 -7.08 31.14
CA LEU A 242 -9.19 -8.40 30.57
C LEU A 242 -9.59 -9.51 31.53
N HIS A 243 -10.83 -9.50 32.02
CA HIS A 243 -11.32 -10.54 32.92
C HIS A 243 -11.40 -11.92 32.21
N PRO A 244 -11.22 -13.02 32.96
CA PRO A 244 -11.35 -14.37 32.39
C PRO A 244 -12.71 -14.59 31.73
N GLY A 245 -12.72 -15.02 30.46
CA GLY A 245 -13.93 -15.24 29.66
C GLY A 245 -14.29 -14.10 28.70
N GLN A 246 -13.57 -12.97 28.75
CA GLN A 246 -13.67 -11.92 27.74
C GLN A 246 -13.00 -12.37 26.43
N GLU A 247 -13.80 -12.56 25.37
CA GLU A 247 -13.29 -13.00 24.06
C GLU A 247 -13.46 -11.97 22.94
N THR A 248 -14.26 -10.91 23.16
CA THR A 248 -14.55 -9.87 22.16
C THR A 248 -13.34 -8.98 21.94
N ILE A 249 -12.68 -8.53 23.01
CA ILE A 249 -11.47 -7.70 22.89
C ILE A 249 -10.23 -8.52 23.20
N ARG A 250 -9.23 -8.48 22.32
CA ARG A 250 -8.02 -9.30 22.38
C ARG A 250 -6.79 -8.43 22.17
N LEU A 251 -5.77 -8.64 23.00
CA LEU A 251 -4.44 -8.07 22.76
C LEU A 251 -3.63 -9.05 21.92
N VAL A 252 -3.08 -8.56 20.80
CA VAL A 252 -2.24 -9.34 19.89
C VAL A 252 -0.88 -8.68 19.84
N GLU A 253 0.14 -9.37 20.34
CA GLU A 253 1.51 -8.85 20.29
C GLU A 253 2.04 -8.86 18.84
N HIS A 254 2.83 -7.86 18.45
CA HIS A 254 3.43 -7.81 17.10
C HIS A 254 4.20 -9.08 16.73
N LYS A 255 4.82 -9.77 17.70
CA LYS A 255 5.52 -11.05 17.44
C LYS A 255 4.62 -12.17 16.90
N ASN A 256 3.29 -12.03 17.02
CA ASN A 256 2.32 -13.02 16.55
C ASN A 256 1.86 -12.75 15.11
N ILE A 257 2.21 -11.61 14.52
CA ILE A 257 1.82 -11.24 13.14
C ILE A 257 3.02 -11.08 12.20
N TYR A 258 4.24 -11.00 12.73
CA TYR A 258 5.46 -10.92 11.92
C TYR A 258 6.07 -12.30 11.69
N ASP A 259 6.37 -12.63 10.43
CA ASP A 259 7.10 -13.85 10.08
C ASP A 259 8.56 -13.78 10.53
N ASN A 260 9.21 -12.63 10.34
CA ASN A 260 10.60 -12.42 10.73
C ASN A 260 10.72 -11.63 12.04
N LEU A 261 10.87 -12.33 13.16
CA LEU A 261 11.00 -11.70 14.47
C LEU A 261 12.27 -10.83 14.65
N SER A 262 13.29 -10.96 13.77
CA SER A 262 14.52 -10.16 13.88
C SER A 262 14.31 -8.68 13.58
N VAL A 263 13.18 -8.31 12.98
CA VAL A 263 12.84 -6.91 12.66
C VAL A 263 12.07 -6.23 13.79
N LEU A 264 11.67 -6.97 14.82
CA LEU A 264 10.97 -6.45 16.00
C LEU A 264 11.91 -5.98 17.12
N PRO A 265 11.52 -4.99 17.94
CA PRO A 265 10.27 -4.23 17.89
C PRO A 265 10.20 -3.26 16.69
N SER A 266 8.98 -3.02 16.20
CA SER A 266 8.69 -1.98 15.21
C SER A 266 8.09 -0.75 15.90
N PHE A 267 8.48 0.44 15.45
CA PHE A 267 7.95 1.75 15.84
C PHE A 267 7.35 2.47 14.63
N ASN A 268 6.98 1.71 13.61
CA ASN A 268 6.51 2.19 12.33
C ASN A 268 5.14 1.57 12.03
N SER A 269 4.10 2.39 12.00
CA SER A 269 2.75 1.90 11.70
C SER A 269 2.70 1.21 10.35
N LEU A 270 3.40 1.71 9.32
CA LEU A 270 3.40 1.11 7.98
C LEU A 270 3.98 -0.31 7.96
N SER A 271 5.00 -0.55 8.79
CA SER A 271 5.57 -1.88 9.00
C SER A 271 4.54 -2.82 9.68
N ILE A 272 3.84 -2.34 10.70
CA ILE A 272 2.84 -3.14 11.44
C ILE A 272 1.60 -3.41 10.56
N GLU A 273 1.10 -2.38 9.88
CA GLU A 273 0.02 -2.43 8.90
C GLU A 273 0.34 -3.46 7.80
N SER A 274 1.58 -3.54 7.32
CA SER A 274 1.99 -4.52 6.30
C SER A 274 1.91 -5.98 6.75
N GLN A 275 1.70 -6.24 8.03
CA GLN A 275 1.64 -7.58 8.62
C GLN A 275 0.29 -7.88 9.30
N MET A 276 -0.64 -6.91 9.34
CA MET A 276 -1.86 -7.03 10.16
C MET A 276 -2.81 -8.15 9.74
N HIS A 277 -2.81 -8.56 8.47
CA HIS A 277 -3.65 -9.65 7.97
C HIS A 277 -3.24 -11.03 8.50
N HIS A 278 -2.05 -11.15 9.09
CA HIS A 278 -1.61 -12.35 9.83
C HIS A 278 -2.20 -12.45 11.24
N THR A 279 -3.06 -11.52 11.65
CA THR A 279 -3.71 -11.56 12.97
C THR A 279 -4.46 -12.89 13.15
N PRO A 280 -4.19 -13.65 14.23
CA PRO A 280 -4.87 -14.92 14.47
C PRO A 280 -6.39 -14.76 14.60
N ASP A 281 -7.13 -15.69 14.01
CA ASP A 281 -8.61 -15.72 14.00
C ASP A 281 -9.28 -14.45 13.44
N LEU A 282 -8.60 -13.73 12.53
CA LEU A 282 -9.13 -12.54 11.89
C LEU A 282 -10.20 -12.88 10.85
N SER A 283 -11.31 -12.13 10.86
CA SER A 283 -12.34 -12.18 9.81
C SER A 283 -11.78 -11.82 8.43
N GLU A 284 -12.29 -12.46 7.36
CA GLU A 284 -11.81 -12.20 5.99
C GLU A 284 -11.95 -10.74 5.56
N ILE A 285 -13.04 -10.09 5.98
CA ILE A 285 -13.28 -8.66 5.84
C ILE A 285 -13.24 -8.06 7.24
N PHE A 286 -12.40 -7.05 7.44
CA PHE A 286 -12.18 -6.44 8.74
C PHE A 286 -11.97 -4.93 8.62
N ILE A 287 -12.23 -4.22 9.71
CA ILE A 287 -12.07 -2.77 9.79
C ILE A 287 -10.74 -2.47 10.48
N TYR A 288 -9.88 -1.71 9.82
CA TYR A 288 -8.64 -1.21 10.37
C TYR A 288 -8.82 0.21 10.92
N LEU A 289 -8.30 0.44 12.13
CA LEU A 289 -8.28 1.73 12.80
C LEU A 289 -6.90 2.03 13.39
N ASN A 290 -6.43 3.26 13.19
CA ASN A 290 -5.49 3.85 14.15
C ASN A 290 -6.25 4.20 15.45
N ASP A 291 -5.53 4.39 16.54
CA ASP A 291 -6.08 4.83 17.82
C ASP A 291 -6.73 6.23 17.75
N ASP A 292 -6.29 7.08 16.81
CA ASP A 292 -6.82 8.43 16.58
C ASP A 292 -8.06 8.49 15.67
N PHE A 293 -8.65 7.35 15.28
CA PHE A 293 -9.88 7.27 14.49
C PHE A 293 -11.11 7.05 15.35
N PHE A 294 -12.24 7.66 14.99
CA PHE A 294 -13.48 7.57 15.76
C PHE A 294 -14.69 7.35 14.86
N PHE A 295 -15.64 6.52 15.33
CA PHE A 295 -16.98 6.44 14.78
C PHE A 295 -17.79 7.62 15.35
N GLY A 296 -18.22 8.51 14.48
CA GLY A 296 -18.86 9.77 14.88
C GLY A 296 -20.38 9.74 14.86
N THR A 297 -21.00 8.83 14.11
CA THR A 297 -22.43 8.53 14.17
C THR A 297 -22.63 7.04 13.97
N GLN A 298 -23.87 6.54 14.14
CA GLN A 298 -24.22 5.14 13.91
C GLN A 298 -23.69 4.64 12.57
N ILE A 299 -22.91 3.56 12.62
CA ILE A 299 -22.35 2.85 11.46
C ILE A 299 -23.25 1.66 11.11
N ARG A 300 -23.43 1.44 9.81
CA ARG A 300 -24.01 0.21 9.25
C ARG A 300 -23.00 -0.47 8.34
N SER A 301 -23.25 -1.74 8.03
CA SER A 301 -22.45 -2.48 7.05
C SER A 301 -22.40 -1.78 5.69
N THR A 302 -23.48 -1.12 5.27
CA THR A 302 -23.53 -0.33 4.04
C THR A 302 -22.58 0.87 4.00
N ASP A 303 -21.99 1.28 5.12
CA ASP A 303 -20.97 2.35 5.15
C ASP A 303 -19.55 1.79 4.95
N LEU A 304 -19.41 0.46 4.99
CA LEU A 304 -18.16 -0.28 5.08
C LEU A 304 -18.02 -1.31 3.95
N TRP A 305 -18.82 -2.36 3.97
CA TRP A 305 -18.82 -3.44 3.00
C TRP A 305 -20.14 -4.22 3.02
N THR A 306 -20.60 -4.64 1.84
CA THR A 306 -21.73 -5.59 1.73
C THR A 306 -21.43 -6.66 0.68
N PRO A 307 -22.04 -7.85 0.78
CA PRO A 307 -21.93 -8.87 -0.26
C PRO A 307 -22.46 -8.42 -1.64
N LEU A 308 -23.41 -7.47 -1.66
CA LEU A 308 -24.06 -7.00 -2.89
C LEU A 308 -23.25 -5.94 -3.65
N TYR A 309 -22.66 -4.99 -2.91
CA TYR A 309 -21.98 -3.81 -3.45
C TYR A 309 -20.48 -3.78 -3.17
N GLY A 310 -19.95 -4.75 -2.41
CA GLY A 310 -18.55 -4.87 -2.09
C GLY A 310 -18.05 -3.77 -1.14
N PHE A 311 -16.79 -3.37 -1.30
CA PHE A 311 -16.15 -2.36 -0.46
C PHE A 311 -16.73 -0.96 -0.68
N VAL A 312 -16.86 -0.18 0.39
CA VAL A 312 -17.24 1.23 0.31
C VAL A 312 -15.99 2.07 0.51
N PHE A 313 -15.41 2.57 -0.58
CA PHE A 313 -14.22 3.41 -0.53
C PHE A 313 -14.60 4.89 -0.44
N HIS A 314 -14.18 5.53 0.65
CA HIS A 314 -14.34 6.97 0.85
C HIS A 314 -13.05 7.67 0.40
N ILE A 315 -13.17 8.54 -0.60
CA ILE A 315 -12.01 9.12 -1.30
C ILE A 315 -12.06 10.65 -1.29
N ASP A 316 -10.89 11.28 -1.32
CA ASP A 316 -10.76 12.71 -1.60
C ASP A 316 -10.37 12.90 -3.08
N PRO A 317 -11.33 13.27 -3.96
CA PRO A 317 -11.04 13.43 -5.39
C PRO A 317 -10.15 14.64 -5.70
N MET A 318 -9.93 15.55 -4.74
CA MET A 318 -9.10 16.74 -4.93
C MET A 318 -7.62 16.47 -4.65
N THR A 319 -7.32 15.41 -3.90
CA THR A 319 -5.97 15.07 -3.49
C THR A 319 -5.46 13.90 -4.31
N LEU A 320 -4.39 14.12 -5.07
CA LEU A 320 -3.87 13.17 -6.04
C LEU A 320 -2.44 12.75 -5.71
N ILE A 321 -2.21 11.45 -5.80
CA ILE A 321 -0.92 10.81 -5.61
C ILE A 321 -0.31 10.57 -6.99
N ALA A 322 0.90 11.09 -7.22
CA ALA A 322 1.62 10.96 -8.48
C ALA A 322 2.22 9.54 -8.65
N PRO A 323 2.37 9.03 -9.88
CA PRO A 323 2.93 7.69 -10.15
C PRO A 323 4.47 7.65 -10.10
N GLU A 324 5.09 8.70 -9.56
CA GLU A 324 6.53 8.90 -9.59
C GLU A 324 7.22 8.18 -8.43
N ILE A 325 8.46 7.72 -8.67
CA ILE A 325 9.29 7.22 -7.57
C ILE A 325 9.55 8.40 -6.63
N PRO A 326 9.25 8.28 -5.32
CA PRO A 326 9.58 9.35 -4.41
C PRO A 326 11.09 9.61 -4.44
N ALA A 327 11.46 10.89 -4.54
CA ALA A 327 12.84 11.30 -4.34
C ALA A 327 13.29 10.86 -2.94
N LYS A 328 14.60 10.63 -2.78
CA LYS A 328 15.15 10.36 -1.45
C LYS A 328 14.78 11.54 -0.52
N PRO A 329 14.19 11.26 0.66
CA PRO A 329 13.80 12.34 1.56
C PRO A 329 15.04 13.12 2.02
N GLU A 330 14.97 14.45 1.95
CA GLU A 330 16.02 15.35 2.45
C GLU A 330 16.19 15.22 3.97
N HIS A 331 15.09 14.91 4.66
CA HIS A 331 15.03 14.73 6.11
C HIS A 331 14.39 13.37 6.43
N PRO A 332 15.17 12.27 6.46
CA PRO A 332 14.64 10.91 6.66
C PRO A 332 13.80 10.72 7.92
N THR A 333 14.03 11.53 8.97
CA THR A 333 13.27 11.46 10.22
C THR A 333 11.92 12.18 10.18
N ALA A 334 11.75 13.11 9.23
CA ALA A 334 10.52 13.90 9.05
C ALA A 334 9.59 13.32 7.97
N VAL A 335 9.79 12.05 7.59
CA VAL A 335 8.96 11.35 6.60
C VAL A 335 7.57 11.12 7.18
N GLY A 336 6.55 11.50 6.41
CA GLY A 336 5.15 11.35 6.74
C GLY A 336 4.50 10.19 6.01
N GLU A 337 3.18 10.25 5.81
CA GLU A 337 2.45 9.27 4.99
C GLU A 337 2.71 9.48 3.48
N TRP A 338 3.05 10.71 3.07
CA TRP A 338 3.11 11.12 1.67
C TRP A 338 4.13 10.34 0.83
N GLU A 339 5.31 10.06 1.38
CA GLU A 339 6.33 9.26 0.70
C GLU A 339 5.86 7.83 0.45
N SER A 340 5.18 7.22 1.43
CA SER A 340 4.65 5.86 1.31
C SER A 340 3.53 5.77 0.26
N LEU A 341 2.70 6.80 0.14
CA LEU A 341 1.66 6.86 -0.89
C LEU A 341 2.24 6.99 -2.29
N LEU A 342 3.25 7.86 -2.47
CA LEU A 342 3.96 7.98 -3.74
C LEU A 342 4.62 6.66 -4.14
N TYR A 343 5.31 6.01 -3.21
CA TYR A 343 5.93 4.72 -3.46
C TYR A 343 4.90 3.64 -3.82
N THR A 344 3.81 3.56 -3.07
CA THR A 344 2.72 2.62 -3.32
C THR A 344 2.09 2.87 -4.70
N ASN A 345 1.84 4.13 -5.06
CA ASN A 345 1.29 4.47 -6.36
C ASN A 345 2.26 4.17 -7.50
N TYR A 346 3.58 4.29 -7.27
CA TYR A 346 4.60 3.83 -8.21
C TYR A 346 4.53 2.31 -8.44
N LEU A 347 4.35 1.50 -7.39
CA LEU A 347 4.19 0.04 -7.51
C LEU A 347 2.92 -0.32 -8.30
N LEU A 348 1.78 0.29 -7.94
CA LEU A 348 0.53 0.11 -8.68
C LEU A 348 0.66 0.57 -10.14
N SER A 349 1.44 1.61 -10.40
CA SER A 349 1.67 2.14 -11.76
C SER A 349 2.51 1.22 -12.64
N LYS A 350 3.46 0.48 -12.04
CA LYS A 350 4.18 -0.59 -12.75
C LYS A 350 3.25 -1.72 -13.17
N GLN A 351 2.27 -2.04 -12.33
CA GLN A 351 1.36 -3.16 -12.56
C GLN A 351 0.19 -2.78 -13.47
N PHE A 352 -0.49 -1.66 -13.23
CA PHE A 352 -1.76 -1.35 -13.89
C PHE A 352 -1.68 -0.18 -14.88
N GLY A 353 -0.49 0.37 -15.09
CA GLY A 353 -0.30 1.56 -15.91
C GLY A 353 -0.10 2.82 -15.09
N SER A 354 0.74 3.72 -15.61
CA SER A 354 1.17 4.94 -14.93
C SER A 354 0.08 6.00 -14.90
N ARG A 355 -0.55 6.21 -13.74
CA ARG A 355 -1.59 7.23 -13.54
C ARG A 355 -1.56 7.86 -12.16
N HIS A 356 -2.12 9.06 -12.06
CA HIS A 356 -2.45 9.64 -10.75
C HIS A 356 -3.58 8.85 -10.11
N ARG A 357 -3.50 8.62 -8.79
CA ARG A 357 -4.53 7.94 -8.01
C ARG A 357 -5.03 8.85 -6.90
N VAL A 358 -6.33 8.82 -6.65
CA VAL A 358 -6.98 9.69 -5.65
C VAL A 358 -6.67 9.21 -4.23
N TYR A 359 -6.52 10.15 -3.31
CA TYR A 359 -6.27 9.87 -1.91
C TYR A 359 -7.51 9.21 -1.25
N LEU A 360 -7.28 8.31 -0.31
CA LEU A 360 -8.34 7.78 0.56
C LEU A 360 -8.51 8.73 1.73
N HIS A 361 -9.75 9.01 2.15
CA HIS A 361 -9.96 9.80 3.36
C HIS A 361 -9.26 9.16 4.56
N HIS A 362 -8.65 9.97 5.41
CA HIS A 362 -7.94 9.52 6.62
C HIS A 362 -8.96 9.18 7.74
N ILE A 363 -9.58 8.01 7.59
CA ILE A 363 -10.70 7.48 8.38
C ILE A 363 -10.51 5.96 8.57
N PRO A 364 -11.34 5.27 9.37
CA PRO A 364 -11.35 3.80 9.40
C PRO A 364 -11.39 3.20 7.99
N HIS A 365 -10.55 2.18 7.77
CA HIS A 365 -10.42 1.53 6.47
C HIS A 365 -11.00 0.12 6.51
N ILE A 366 -11.73 -0.24 5.47
CA ILE A 366 -12.24 -1.59 5.27
C ILE A 366 -11.25 -2.39 4.43
N LEU A 367 -10.80 -3.53 4.93
CA LEU A 367 -9.74 -4.32 4.33
C LEU A 367 -10.15 -5.78 4.21
N SER A 368 -9.38 -6.54 3.43
CA SER A 368 -9.59 -7.96 3.25
C SER A 368 -8.30 -8.74 3.44
N SER A 369 -8.28 -9.65 4.41
CA SER A 369 -7.11 -10.49 4.69
C SER A 369 -6.69 -11.30 3.45
N PRO A 370 -7.60 -12.03 2.78
CA PRO A 370 -7.38 -12.60 1.46
C PRO A 370 -6.72 -11.72 0.39
N ILE A 371 -7.19 -10.48 0.22
CA ILE A 371 -6.65 -9.59 -0.80
C ILE A 371 -5.26 -9.09 -0.39
N LEU A 372 -5.02 -8.90 0.92
CA LEU A 372 -3.70 -8.57 1.44
C LEU A 372 -2.70 -9.72 1.25
N GLU A 373 -3.12 -10.97 1.45
CA GLU A 373 -2.32 -12.16 1.13
C GLU A 373 -2.00 -12.23 -0.37
N GLU A 374 -3.00 -11.98 -1.24
CA GLU A 374 -2.81 -11.88 -2.68
C GLU A 374 -1.77 -10.81 -3.04
N MET A 375 -1.90 -9.61 -2.46
CA MET A 375 -0.98 -8.50 -2.68
C MET A 375 0.44 -8.84 -2.20
N GLN A 376 0.59 -9.46 -1.03
CA GLN A 376 1.89 -9.88 -0.52
C GLN A 376 2.56 -10.92 -1.43
N GLN A 377 1.80 -11.80 -2.09
CA GLN A 377 2.36 -12.74 -3.07
C GLN A 377 2.80 -12.06 -4.38
N ILE A 378 2.18 -10.95 -4.75
CA ILE A 378 2.55 -10.16 -5.93
C ILE A 378 3.77 -9.29 -5.65
N TRP A 379 3.86 -8.72 -4.44
CA TRP A 379 4.93 -7.81 -4.00
C TRP A 379 5.67 -8.33 -2.76
N PRO A 380 6.24 -9.55 -2.78
CA PRO A 380 6.82 -10.16 -1.58
C PRO A 380 8.03 -9.39 -1.06
N GLU A 381 8.84 -8.85 -1.97
CA GLU A 381 10.03 -8.07 -1.62
C GLU A 381 9.64 -6.73 -0.98
N GLU A 382 8.62 -6.06 -1.49
CA GLU A 382 8.19 -4.76 -0.99
C GLU A 382 7.46 -4.85 0.35
N PHE A 383 6.67 -5.91 0.59
CA PHE A 383 6.12 -6.22 1.91
C PHE A 383 7.21 -6.59 2.91
N ALA A 384 8.18 -7.42 2.51
CA ALA A 384 9.32 -7.78 3.36
C ALA A 384 10.17 -6.54 3.74
N GLU A 385 10.47 -5.67 2.77
CA GLU A 385 11.20 -4.43 3.01
C GLU A 385 10.42 -3.50 3.95
N THR A 386 9.13 -3.26 3.69
CA THR A 386 8.25 -2.42 4.53
C THR A 386 8.21 -2.94 5.96
N SER A 387 8.00 -4.25 6.15
CA SER A 387 7.96 -4.87 7.48
C SER A 387 9.31 -4.76 8.21
N SER A 388 10.43 -4.70 7.48
CA SER A 388 11.77 -4.62 8.06
C SER A 388 12.11 -3.26 8.68
N HIS A 389 11.40 -2.20 8.28
CA HIS A 389 11.65 -0.84 8.77
C HIS A 389 11.10 -0.66 10.18
N ARG A 390 12.01 -0.45 11.13
CA ARG A 390 11.68 -0.19 12.53
C ARG A 390 11.18 1.22 12.73
N PHE A 391 11.68 2.16 11.94
CA PHE A 391 11.26 3.54 11.94
C PHE A 391 10.81 3.96 10.56
N ARG A 392 9.75 4.77 10.50
CA ARG A 392 9.26 5.33 9.25
C ARG A 392 10.35 6.13 8.54
N GLY A 393 10.49 5.95 7.23
CA GLY A 393 11.48 6.64 6.41
C GLY A 393 12.83 5.93 6.30
N GLU A 394 13.02 4.79 6.97
CA GLU A 394 14.19 3.93 6.77
C GLU A 394 14.30 3.49 5.30
N ASN A 395 15.53 3.21 4.86
CA ASN A 395 15.89 2.83 3.50
C ASN A 395 15.27 3.70 2.37
N ASN A 396 15.19 5.02 2.61
CA ASN A 396 14.67 6.04 1.70
C ASN A 396 13.14 6.07 1.57
N ALA A 397 12.41 5.75 2.63
CA ALA A 397 10.94 5.90 2.71
C ALA A 397 10.18 5.11 1.64
N LYS A 398 10.70 3.92 1.31
CA LYS A 398 10.07 2.99 0.36
C LYS A 398 9.21 1.99 1.13
N GLU A 399 8.11 2.49 1.64
CA GLU A 399 7.17 1.73 2.48
C GLU A 399 5.80 1.71 1.81
N ILE A 400 5.13 0.56 1.88
CA ILE A 400 3.77 0.42 1.38
C ILE A 400 2.79 1.10 2.33
N GLN A 401 1.89 1.92 1.79
CA GLN A 401 0.65 2.30 2.46
C GLN A 401 -0.41 1.25 2.10
N VAL A 402 -0.68 0.34 3.03
CA VAL A 402 -1.50 -0.86 2.82
C VAL A 402 -2.94 -0.56 2.43
N SER A 403 -3.61 0.35 3.14
CA SER A 403 -5.02 0.69 2.89
C SER A 403 -5.20 1.34 1.52
N PHE A 404 -4.30 2.26 1.17
CA PHE A 404 -4.27 2.87 -0.18
C PHE A 404 -3.99 1.82 -1.26
N MET A 405 -3.02 0.93 -1.02
CA MET A 405 -2.67 -0.12 -1.96
C MET A 405 -3.85 -1.04 -2.23
N LEU A 406 -4.55 -1.50 -1.18
CA LEU A 406 -5.70 -2.41 -1.30
C LEU A 406 -6.85 -1.77 -2.07
N ALA A 407 -7.25 -0.53 -1.74
CA ALA A 407 -8.38 0.09 -2.39
C ALA A 407 -8.15 0.26 -3.90
N HIS A 408 -6.98 0.75 -4.29
CA HIS A 408 -6.64 0.91 -5.70
C HIS A 408 -6.33 -0.40 -6.41
N TYR A 409 -5.82 -1.41 -5.69
CA TYR A 409 -5.69 -2.77 -6.20
C TYR A 409 -7.07 -3.33 -6.57
N VAL A 410 -8.04 -3.27 -5.66
CA VAL A 410 -9.43 -3.70 -5.90
C VAL A 410 -10.02 -2.99 -7.13
N MET A 411 -9.88 -1.66 -7.21
CA MET A 411 -10.40 -0.88 -8.34
C MET A 411 -9.79 -1.29 -9.69
N GLU A 412 -8.46 -1.48 -9.75
CA GLU A 412 -7.77 -1.86 -10.97
C GLU A 412 -8.03 -3.32 -11.35
N ARG A 413 -8.16 -4.23 -10.38
CA ARG A 413 -8.48 -5.64 -10.62
C ARG A 413 -9.89 -5.80 -11.16
N GLN A 414 -10.87 -5.07 -10.63
CA GLN A 414 -12.23 -5.05 -11.17
C GLN A 414 -12.25 -4.59 -12.63
N ARG A 415 -11.57 -3.48 -12.91
CA ARG A 415 -11.41 -2.93 -14.26
C ARG A 415 -10.74 -3.93 -15.20
N GLU A 416 -9.68 -4.58 -14.75
CA GLU A 416 -8.95 -5.57 -15.53
C GLU A 416 -9.84 -6.78 -15.85
N THR A 417 -10.57 -7.32 -14.88
CA THR A 417 -11.51 -8.44 -15.08
C THR A 417 -12.59 -8.07 -16.10
N GLN A 418 -13.13 -6.86 -16.05
CA GLN A 418 -14.11 -6.38 -17.04
C GLN A 418 -13.54 -6.34 -18.46
N LEU A 419 -12.35 -5.75 -18.64
CA LEU A 419 -11.68 -5.67 -19.93
C LEU A 419 -11.29 -7.04 -20.46
N ALA A 420 -10.69 -7.88 -19.61
CA ALA A 420 -10.22 -9.21 -19.99
C ALA A 420 -11.41 -10.12 -20.36
N SER A 421 -12.49 -10.06 -19.59
CA SER A 421 -13.69 -10.85 -19.86
C SER A 421 -14.33 -10.46 -21.19
N TYR A 422 -14.48 -9.15 -21.46
CA TYR A 422 -14.96 -8.70 -22.75
C TYR A 422 -14.05 -9.16 -23.89
N TRP A 423 -12.75 -8.92 -23.75
CA TRP A 423 -11.76 -9.22 -24.80
C TRP A 423 -11.70 -10.71 -25.15
N ALA A 424 -11.69 -11.59 -24.14
CA ALA A 424 -11.48 -13.02 -24.32
C ALA A 424 -12.76 -13.83 -24.58
N TYR A 425 -13.93 -13.34 -24.17
CA TYR A 425 -15.17 -14.14 -24.24
C TYR A 425 -16.33 -13.47 -24.99
N ARG A 426 -16.27 -12.15 -25.18
CA ARG A 426 -17.35 -11.39 -25.82
C ARG A 426 -16.94 -10.86 -27.18
N LEU A 427 -15.69 -10.44 -27.31
CA LEU A 427 -15.10 -10.04 -28.58
C LEU A 427 -14.61 -11.25 -29.39
N ASP A 428 -13.86 -12.16 -28.75
CA ASP A 428 -13.52 -13.49 -29.28
C ASP A 428 -14.69 -14.45 -28.94
N ALA A 429 -15.74 -14.40 -29.76
CA ALA A 429 -17.00 -15.06 -29.44
C ALA A 429 -16.93 -16.58 -29.69
N ASN A 430 -16.09 -17.01 -30.63
CA ASN A 430 -15.85 -18.42 -30.92
C ASN A 430 -14.70 -19.01 -30.09
N GLN A 431 -13.94 -18.19 -29.36
CA GLN A 431 -12.85 -18.56 -28.47
C GLN A 431 -11.72 -19.33 -29.19
N ASP A 432 -11.47 -18.99 -30.46
CA ASP A 432 -10.41 -19.62 -31.24
C ASP A 432 -9.03 -18.95 -31.05
N GLY A 433 -8.97 -17.85 -30.29
CA GLY A 433 -7.76 -17.09 -30.00
C GLY A 433 -7.39 -16.08 -31.08
N VAL A 434 -8.21 -15.92 -32.12
CA VAL A 434 -8.00 -15.02 -33.25
C VAL A 434 -9.25 -14.18 -33.48
N LEU A 435 -9.09 -12.85 -33.45
CA LEU A 435 -10.17 -11.93 -33.76
C LEU A 435 -10.39 -11.86 -35.27
N SER A 436 -11.40 -12.59 -35.74
CA SER A 436 -11.84 -12.58 -37.14
C SER A 436 -12.26 -11.18 -37.60
N TRP A 437 -12.36 -10.94 -38.92
CA TRP A 437 -12.87 -9.65 -39.40
C TRP A 437 -14.27 -9.36 -38.86
N THR A 438 -15.15 -10.36 -38.81
CA THR A 438 -16.53 -10.21 -38.33
C THR A 438 -16.58 -9.74 -36.87
N GLU A 439 -15.75 -10.31 -36.00
CA GLU A 439 -15.68 -9.90 -34.58
C GLU A 439 -15.12 -8.49 -34.42
N ARG A 440 -14.06 -8.16 -35.16
CA ARG A 440 -13.46 -6.82 -35.15
C ARG A 440 -14.41 -5.77 -35.71
N GLU A 441 -15.08 -6.07 -36.82
CA GLU A 441 -16.07 -5.20 -37.46
C GLU A 441 -17.24 -4.89 -36.52
N HIS A 442 -17.66 -5.85 -35.69
CA HIS A 442 -18.68 -5.61 -34.66
C HIS A 442 -18.26 -4.53 -33.65
N LEU A 443 -17.03 -4.62 -33.10
CA LEU A 443 -16.51 -3.61 -32.18
C LEU A 443 -16.27 -2.26 -32.88
N ILE A 444 -15.73 -2.26 -34.11
CA ILE A 444 -15.52 -1.04 -34.90
C ILE A 444 -16.85 -0.32 -35.09
N ASN A 445 -17.89 -1.04 -35.55
CA ASN A 445 -19.22 -0.48 -35.75
C ASN A 445 -19.82 0.08 -34.45
N LYS A 446 -19.59 -0.58 -33.30
CA LYS A 446 -20.05 -0.08 -32.00
C LYS A 446 -19.39 1.26 -31.64
N ILE A 447 -18.07 1.35 -31.83
CA ILE A 447 -17.29 2.58 -31.60
C ILE A 447 -17.77 3.70 -32.53
N ASP A 448 -17.93 3.42 -33.83
CA ASP A 448 -18.35 4.41 -34.83
C ASP A 448 -19.78 4.92 -34.55
N ARG A 449 -20.71 4.03 -34.16
CA ARG A 449 -22.06 4.43 -33.71
C ARG A 449 -22.00 5.37 -32.52
N TYR A 450 -21.18 5.04 -31.51
CA TYR A 450 -21.01 5.88 -30.33
C TYR A 450 -20.46 7.27 -30.70
N HIS A 451 -19.44 7.36 -31.57
CA HIS A 451 -18.93 8.67 -32.03
C HIS A 451 -20.00 9.49 -32.76
N HIS A 452 -20.79 8.87 -33.63
CA HIS A 452 -21.90 9.55 -34.29
C HIS A 452 -22.95 10.08 -33.30
N GLN A 453 -23.26 9.34 -32.24
CA GLN A 453 -24.16 9.80 -31.18
C GLN A 453 -23.60 11.03 -30.45
N VAL A 454 -22.32 11.00 -30.06
CA VAL A 454 -21.65 12.13 -29.41
C VAL A 454 -21.59 13.37 -30.32
N GLU A 455 -21.27 13.19 -31.60
CA GLU A 455 -21.23 14.29 -32.59
C GLU A 455 -22.61 14.91 -32.86
N SER A 456 -23.65 14.09 -33.02
CA SER A 456 -25.01 14.58 -33.27
C SER A 456 -25.55 15.44 -32.11
N ARG A 457 -25.21 15.07 -30.87
CA ARG A 457 -25.64 15.77 -29.65
C ARG A 457 -24.82 17.03 -29.36
N THR A 458 -23.52 17.05 -29.69
CA THR A 458 -22.69 18.27 -29.58
C THR A 458 -23.09 19.34 -30.59
N LYS A 459 -23.62 18.94 -31.76
CA LYS A 459 -24.20 19.86 -32.76
C LYS A 459 -25.63 20.29 -32.40
N SER A 460 -26.33 19.50 -31.59
CA SER A 460 -27.72 19.72 -31.15
C SER A 460 -27.79 20.22 -29.71
N SER A 461 -27.61 21.54 -29.51
CA SER A 461 -28.35 22.38 -28.53
C SER A 461 -27.56 23.31 -27.59
N THR A 462 -28.28 24.37 -27.26
CA THR A 462 -28.13 25.41 -26.24
C THR A 462 -28.36 24.93 -24.80
N PHE A 463 -28.50 23.63 -24.52
CA PHE A 463 -28.60 23.07 -23.16
C PHE A 463 -27.97 21.66 -23.08
N PRO A 464 -27.06 21.38 -22.14
CA PRO A 464 -26.44 20.05 -22.03
C PRO A 464 -27.48 18.98 -21.64
N GLN A 465 -27.82 18.08 -22.57
CA GLN A 465 -28.57 16.85 -22.30
C GLN A 465 -27.64 15.79 -21.70
N LYS A 466 -28.13 14.96 -20.75
CA LYS A 466 -27.38 13.83 -20.18
C LYS A 466 -26.83 12.93 -21.29
N LEU A 467 -25.53 12.61 -21.25
CA LEU A 467 -24.86 11.81 -22.29
C LEU A 467 -25.33 10.35 -22.36
N SER A 468 -25.89 9.76 -21.29
CA SER A 468 -26.29 8.35 -21.26
C SER A 468 -27.54 8.08 -20.43
N ILE A 469 -28.39 7.17 -20.93
CA ILE A 469 -29.43 6.46 -20.17
C ILE A 469 -29.00 4.99 -20.18
N TYR A 470 -28.10 4.65 -19.26
CA TYR A 470 -27.79 3.25 -18.93
C TYR A 470 -28.36 2.93 -17.56
N ASN A 471 -28.72 1.67 -17.36
CA ASN A 471 -29.07 1.17 -16.04
C ASN A 471 -27.77 1.03 -15.25
N SER A 472 -27.48 2.01 -14.41
CA SER A 472 -26.39 1.92 -13.46
C SER A 472 -26.69 0.79 -12.48
N PHE A 473 -25.63 0.12 -12.02
CA PHE A 473 -25.78 -0.86 -10.93
C PHE A 473 -26.25 -0.20 -9.62
N LEU A 474 -26.19 1.13 -9.51
CA LEU A 474 -26.76 1.90 -8.40
C LEU A 474 -28.24 2.28 -8.60
N ASP A 475 -28.85 2.04 -9.76
CA ASP A 475 -30.28 2.39 -9.94
C ASP A 475 -31.16 1.53 -9.03
N GLY A 476 -31.96 2.14 -8.16
CA GLY A 476 -32.79 1.39 -7.20
C GLY A 476 -32.00 0.63 -6.11
N HIS A 477 -30.72 0.97 -5.87
CA HIS A 477 -29.89 0.27 -4.88
C HIS A 477 -30.44 0.35 -3.46
N LYS A 478 -31.14 1.43 -3.11
CA LYS A 478 -31.67 1.65 -1.75
C LYS A 478 -32.75 0.63 -1.44
N GLU A 479 -33.68 0.45 -2.37
CA GLU A 479 -34.79 -0.48 -2.26
C GLU A 479 -34.30 -1.93 -2.23
N LEU A 480 -33.28 -2.26 -3.04
CA LEU A 480 -32.67 -3.60 -3.03
C LEU A 480 -31.92 -3.88 -1.72
N LEU A 481 -31.19 -2.89 -1.20
CA LEU A 481 -30.51 -2.99 0.09
C LEU A 481 -31.53 -3.17 1.23
N GLU A 482 -32.65 -2.45 1.21
CA GLU A 482 -33.75 -2.63 2.16
C GLU A 482 -34.38 -4.02 2.06
N GLN A 483 -34.61 -4.54 0.85
CA GLN A 483 -35.11 -5.91 0.63
C GLN A 483 -34.15 -6.98 1.16
N ALA A 484 -32.85 -6.71 1.16
CA ALA A 484 -31.81 -7.59 1.70
C ALA A 484 -31.54 -7.37 3.21
N ASP A 485 -32.36 -6.58 3.91
CA ASP A 485 -32.18 -6.22 5.33
C ASP A 485 -30.81 -5.56 5.62
N LEU A 486 -30.28 -4.84 4.62
CA LEU A 486 -29.04 -4.07 4.68
C LEU A 486 -29.33 -2.58 4.44
N PRO A 487 -30.19 -1.90 5.24
CA PRO A 487 -30.58 -0.53 4.95
C PRO A 487 -29.40 0.44 5.06
N LEU A 488 -29.41 1.47 4.22
CA LEU A 488 -28.43 2.56 4.30
C LEU A 488 -28.47 3.27 5.66
N SER A 489 -27.32 3.77 6.12
CA SER A 489 -27.25 4.62 7.32
C SER A 489 -27.90 5.99 7.13
N GLY A 490 -27.94 6.46 5.87
CA GLY A 490 -28.27 7.85 5.50
C GLY A 490 -27.08 8.80 5.59
N SER A 491 -25.96 8.37 6.16
CA SER A 491 -24.72 9.17 6.29
C SER A 491 -23.73 8.93 5.15
N THR A 492 -23.81 7.78 4.48
CA THR A 492 -23.05 7.48 3.26
C THR A 492 -23.97 7.45 2.05
N SER A 493 -23.55 8.10 0.97
CA SER A 493 -24.20 8.06 -0.33
C SER A 493 -23.30 7.38 -1.36
N TYR A 494 -23.84 6.43 -2.12
CA TYR A 494 -23.10 5.75 -3.17
C TYR A 494 -23.09 6.60 -4.43
N GLN A 495 -21.89 6.99 -4.86
CA GLN A 495 -21.69 7.88 -6.00
C GLN A 495 -21.48 7.09 -7.29
N LEU A 496 -20.68 6.02 -7.23
CA LEU A 496 -20.34 5.19 -8.39
C LEU A 496 -20.20 3.72 -7.97
N SER A 497 -20.62 2.80 -8.84
CA SER A 497 -20.32 1.37 -8.69
C SER A 497 -19.13 0.99 -9.56
N GLY A 498 -18.22 0.17 -9.04
CA GLY A 498 -17.15 -0.45 -9.84
C GLY A 498 -17.69 -1.35 -10.95
N LEU A 499 -18.94 -1.83 -10.84
CA LEU A 499 -19.63 -2.60 -11.88
C LEU A 499 -20.09 -1.73 -13.07
N ASP A 500 -20.03 -0.40 -12.94
CA ASP A 500 -20.32 0.54 -14.04
C ASP A 500 -19.05 1.01 -14.79
N GLY A 501 -17.89 0.46 -14.40
CA GLY A 501 -16.57 0.74 -14.97
C GLY A 501 -15.62 1.43 -13.99
N TYR A 502 -14.46 1.85 -14.50
CA TYR A 502 -13.45 2.53 -13.68
C TYR A 502 -13.90 3.95 -13.27
N PRO A 503 -13.81 4.32 -11.98
CA PRO A 503 -14.47 5.50 -11.42
C PRO A 503 -13.72 6.80 -11.71
N PHE A 504 -12.44 6.72 -12.11
CA PHE A 504 -11.57 7.87 -12.32
C PHE A 504 -11.15 7.96 -13.80
N GLY A 505 -12.05 8.44 -14.65
CA GLY A 505 -11.78 8.69 -16.08
C GLY A 505 -11.36 10.13 -16.37
N MET A 506 -10.73 10.37 -17.53
CA MET A 506 -10.51 11.75 -18.00
C MET A 506 -11.81 12.34 -18.58
N PRO A 507 -12.13 13.62 -18.30
CA PRO A 507 -13.43 14.24 -18.65
C PRO A 507 -13.73 14.31 -20.15
N ILE A 508 -12.70 14.58 -20.97
CA ILE A 508 -12.74 14.49 -22.43
C ILE A 508 -11.55 13.62 -22.83
N SER A 509 -11.81 12.33 -23.01
CA SER A 509 -10.76 11.37 -23.35
C SER A 509 -10.60 11.28 -24.86
N ASN A 510 -9.74 12.11 -25.48
CA ASN A 510 -9.26 11.81 -26.83
C ASN A 510 -8.08 10.85 -26.73
N THR A 511 -8.31 9.61 -27.13
CA THR A 511 -7.34 8.51 -27.03
C THR A 511 -6.36 8.46 -28.20
N SER A 512 -6.34 9.43 -29.12
CA SER A 512 -5.41 9.46 -30.27
C SER A 512 -3.93 9.68 -29.90
N LYS A 513 -3.63 9.85 -28.61
CA LYS A 513 -2.28 10.06 -28.09
C LYS A 513 -2.17 9.58 -26.66
N SER A 514 -0.96 9.18 -26.27
CA SER A 514 -0.67 8.79 -24.89
C SER A 514 -0.97 9.95 -23.93
N VAL A 515 -1.49 9.59 -22.74
CA VAL A 515 -1.78 10.58 -21.70
C VAL A 515 -0.48 11.22 -21.22
N ASN A 516 -0.43 12.56 -21.29
CA ASN A 516 0.66 13.29 -20.65
C ASN A 516 0.52 13.11 -19.13
N GLN A 517 1.55 12.56 -18.48
CA GLN A 517 1.58 12.36 -17.03
C GLN A 517 1.38 13.66 -16.23
N SER A 518 1.59 14.83 -16.85
CA SER A 518 1.26 16.15 -16.30
C SER A 518 -0.25 16.44 -16.23
N PHE A 519 -1.13 15.56 -16.70
CA PHE A 519 -2.58 15.76 -16.64
C PHE A 519 -3.07 15.55 -15.20
N LYS A 520 -3.13 16.67 -14.46
CA LYS A 520 -3.24 16.71 -13.00
C LYS A 520 -4.65 16.53 -12.43
N ARG A 521 -5.67 16.07 -13.15
CA ARG A 521 -7.04 16.01 -12.57
C ARG A 521 -7.91 14.88 -13.12
N PRO A 522 -7.78 13.63 -12.65
CA PRO A 522 -8.95 12.79 -12.54
C PRO A 522 -9.89 13.45 -11.53
N PHE A 523 -11.14 13.70 -11.91
CA PHE A 523 -12.17 14.04 -10.93
C PHE A 523 -13.11 12.85 -10.80
N LEU A 524 -13.71 12.71 -9.62
CA LEU A 524 -14.96 11.98 -9.48
C LEU A 524 -16.03 12.76 -10.24
N PHE A 525 -16.31 12.37 -11.47
CA PHE A 525 -17.38 12.97 -12.26
C PHE A 525 -18.64 12.13 -12.15
N SER A 526 -19.79 12.81 -12.17
CA SER A 526 -21.02 12.17 -12.63
C SER A 526 -20.73 11.54 -13.99
N HIS A 527 -20.93 10.23 -14.11
CA HIS A 527 -20.73 9.47 -15.34
C HIS A 527 -21.38 10.09 -16.58
N ASN A 528 -22.37 10.98 -16.39
CA ASN A 528 -23.13 11.67 -17.42
C ASN A 528 -22.38 12.84 -18.10
N ASP A 529 -21.21 13.26 -17.59
CA ASP A 529 -20.46 14.40 -18.14
C ASP A 529 -19.21 13.98 -18.92
N ARG A 530 -18.92 12.67 -18.99
CA ARG A 530 -17.73 12.14 -19.66
C ARG A 530 -17.98 11.94 -21.15
N THR A 531 -17.09 12.46 -21.97
CA THR A 531 -17.05 12.15 -23.41
C THR A 531 -15.76 11.43 -23.75
N CYS A 532 -15.85 10.43 -24.63
CA CYS A 532 -14.67 9.77 -25.14
C CYS A 532 -14.62 9.83 -26.68
N VAL A 533 -13.42 10.03 -27.20
CA VAL A 533 -13.07 9.82 -28.61
C VAL A 533 -12.07 8.66 -28.65
N PHE A 534 -12.55 7.50 -29.07
CA PHE A 534 -11.79 6.25 -29.13
C PHE A 534 -11.08 6.11 -30.48
N ASP A 535 -9.76 6.22 -30.51
CA ASP A 535 -8.95 6.05 -31.70
C ASP A 535 -8.56 4.58 -31.84
N ILE A 536 -9.23 3.89 -32.76
CA ILE A 536 -8.99 2.46 -33.00
C ILE A 536 -7.55 2.18 -33.41
N ASP A 537 -6.97 3.03 -34.26
CA ASP A 537 -5.62 2.78 -34.78
C ASP A 537 -4.55 2.99 -33.70
N PHE A 538 -4.75 3.98 -32.82
CA PHE A 538 -3.85 4.20 -31.69
C PHE A 538 -4.01 3.13 -30.59
N CYS A 539 -5.25 2.84 -30.20
CA CYS A 539 -5.56 1.96 -29.06
C CYS A 539 -5.39 0.48 -29.42
N LEU A 540 -5.86 0.08 -30.61
CA LEU A 540 -5.92 -1.32 -31.04
C LEU A 540 -4.92 -1.66 -32.16
N GLY A 541 -4.28 -0.65 -32.76
CA GLY A 541 -3.35 -0.83 -33.87
C GLY A 541 -4.05 -0.82 -35.23
N PRO A 542 -3.36 -0.40 -36.31
CA PRO A 542 -3.95 -0.26 -37.65
C PRO A 542 -4.40 -1.60 -38.24
N GLU A 543 -3.75 -2.71 -37.86
CA GLU A 543 -4.15 -4.06 -38.28
C GLU A 543 -5.54 -4.43 -37.78
N PHE A 544 -6.05 -3.79 -36.72
CA PHE A 544 -7.40 -4.03 -36.22
C PHE A 544 -8.46 -3.68 -37.27
N ARG A 545 -8.25 -2.59 -38.04
CA ARG A 545 -9.12 -2.19 -39.15
C ARG A 545 -8.79 -2.86 -40.49
N ASN A 546 -7.66 -3.57 -40.57
CA ASN A 546 -7.27 -4.26 -41.78
C ASN A 546 -8.10 -5.55 -41.97
N ARG A 547 -8.95 -5.57 -43.00
CA ARG A 547 -9.83 -6.71 -43.31
C ARG A 547 -9.11 -8.04 -43.52
N THR A 548 -7.88 -7.99 -44.03
CA THR A 548 -7.07 -9.19 -44.32
C THR A 548 -6.06 -9.51 -43.22
N GLY A 549 -5.93 -8.63 -42.21
CA GLY A 549 -5.02 -8.82 -41.10
C GLY A 549 -5.49 -9.93 -40.14
N ILE A 550 -4.55 -10.66 -39.56
CA ILE A 550 -4.80 -11.61 -38.47
C ILE A 550 -4.49 -10.90 -37.15
N VAL A 551 -5.46 -10.85 -36.25
CA VAL A 551 -5.32 -10.18 -34.95
C VAL A 551 -5.48 -11.21 -33.86
N SER A 552 -4.49 -11.33 -32.97
CA SER A 552 -4.56 -12.27 -31.84
C SER A 552 -5.47 -11.72 -30.74
N ALA A 553 -6.29 -12.60 -30.17
CA ALA A 553 -7.07 -12.33 -28.96
C ALA A 553 -6.25 -12.45 -27.67
N SER A 554 -4.94 -12.69 -27.75
CA SER A 554 -4.08 -12.89 -26.58
C SER A 554 -4.12 -11.70 -25.61
N THR A 555 -4.22 -12.01 -24.32
CA THR A 555 -4.12 -11.06 -23.21
C THR A 555 -2.68 -10.96 -22.65
N GLY A 556 -1.73 -11.65 -23.28
CA GLY A 556 -0.35 -11.74 -22.84
C GLY A 556 0.53 -10.54 -23.18
N LYS A 557 1.80 -10.61 -22.77
CA LYS A 557 2.79 -9.54 -23.00
C LYS A 557 2.97 -9.24 -24.49
N GLY A 558 3.02 -7.96 -24.84
CA GLY A 558 3.17 -7.48 -26.21
C GLY A 558 1.87 -7.46 -27.02
N SER A 559 0.74 -7.87 -26.44
CA SER A 559 -0.54 -7.89 -27.14
C SER A 559 -1.22 -6.53 -27.19
N ILE A 560 -2.26 -6.45 -28.04
CA ILE A 560 -3.17 -5.30 -28.10
C ILE A 560 -3.86 -5.09 -26.74
N PHE A 561 -4.25 -6.19 -26.09
CA PHE A 561 -4.85 -6.13 -24.77
C PHE A 561 -3.91 -5.50 -23.74
N GLU A 562 -2.64 -5.93 -23.65
CA GLU A 562 -1.68 -5.34 -22.70
C GLU A 562 -1.52 -3.82 -22.94
N ARG A 563 -1.47 -3.41 -24.21
CA ARG A 563 -1.42 -2.00 -24.59
C ARG A 563 -2.66 -1.25 -24.09
N MET A 564 -3.85 -1.70 -24.45
CA MET A 564 -5.12 -1.04 -24.17
C MET A 564 -5.50 -1.06 -22.68
N ALA A 565 -5.22 -2.16 -21.98
CA ALA A 565 -5.53 -2.34 -20.58
C ALA A 565 -4.55 -1.57 -19.67
N PHE A 566 -3.24 -1.59 -19.95
CA PHE A 566 -2.24 -1.11 -18.98
C PHE A 566 -1.36 0.03 -19.50
N LYS A 567 -0.79 -0.08 -20.71
CA LYS A 567 0.14 0.95 -21.23
C LYS A 567 -0.58 2.25 -21.56
N GLU A 568 -1.65 2.14 -22.32
CA GLU A 568 -2.55 3.22 -22.72
C GLU A 568 -3.87 3.05 -21.97
N PHE A 569 -3.81 3.02 -20.64
CA PHE A 569 -4.95 2.66 -19.78
C PHE A 569 -6.25 3.44 -20.08
N HIS A 570 -6.13 4.67 -20.58
CA HIS A 570 -7.25 5.52 -20.97
C HIS A 570 -8.03 4.97 -22.17
N CYS A 571 -7.40 4.18 -23.05
CA CYS A 571 -8.08 3.38 -24.06
C CYS A 571 -9.02 2.37 -23.40
N GLY A 572 -8.55 1.57 -22.43
CA GLY A 572 -9.40 0.64 -21.69
C GLY A 572 -10.51 1.33 -20.91
N ASP A 573 -10.22 2.45 -20.23
CA ASP A 573 -11.22 3.22 -19.49
C ASP A 573 -12.31 3.76 -20.43
N CYS A 574 -11.94 4.12 -21.65
CA CYS A 574 -12.86 4.57 -22.69
C CYS A 574 -13.65 3.40 -23.30
N LEU A 575 -13.01 2.26 -23.52
CA LEU A 575 -13.68 1.08 -24.05
C LEU A 575 -14.79 0.63 -23.09
N LEU A 576 -14.52 0.49 -21.79
CA LEU A 576 -15.56 0.17 -20.80
C LEU A 576 -16.69 1.20 -20.79
N TYR A 577 -16.35 2.48 -20.95
CA TYR A 577 -17.34 3.54 -21.07
C TYR A 577 -18.24 3.34 -22.31
N ILE A 578 -17.67 2.99 -23.47
CA ILE A 578 -18.43 2.73 -24.70
C ILE A 578 -19.26 1.43 -24.57
N LEU A 579 -18.72 0.40 -23.92
CA LEU A 579 -19.36 -0.91 -23.81
C LEU A 579 -20.61 -0.91 -22.93
N ARG A 580 -20.77 0.05 -22.03
CA ARG A 580 -21.99 0.19 -21.22
C ARG A 580 -23.12 0.93 -21.95
N GLU A 581 -22.80 1.62 -23.05
CA GLU A 581 -23.78 2.38 -23.82
C GLU A 581 -24.61 1.44 -24.72
N ASN A 582 -25.82 1.90 -25.03
CA ASN A 582 -26.75 1.19 -25.91
C ASN A 582 -26.25 1.12 -27.35
N ASP A 583 -26.55 0.01 -28.03
CA ASP A 583 -26.22 -0.19 -29.44
C ASP A 583 -27.16 0.58 -30.39
N ASP A 584 -28.34 1.02 -29.93
CA ASP A 584 -29.39 1.58 -30.77
C ASP A 584 -29.44 3.11 -30.84
N ASN A 585 -29.45 3.62 -32.07
CA ASN A 585 -29.81 4.99 -32.43
C ASN A 585 -31.34 5.11 -32.46
N GLY A 586 -31.98 5.40 -31.33
CA GLY A 586 -33.31 5.99 -31.27
C GLY A 586 -34.39 5.34 -32.14
N SER A 587 -35.11 4.37 -31.60
CA SER A 587 -36.52 4.17 -31.99
C SER A 587 -37.48 4.18 -30.80
N LYS A 588 -36.98 3.96 -29.58
CA LYS A 588 -37.68 4.31 -28.33
C LYS A 588 -36.69 4.88 -27.34
N MET A 589 -36.89 6.13 -26.95
CA MET A 589 -36.16 6.78 -25.85
C MET A 589 -36.48 6.17 -24.47
N GLU A 590 -37.22 5.06 -24.43
CA GLU A 590 -37.84 4.47 -23.24
C GLU A 590 -37.08 3.25 -22.68
N GLU A 591 -36.14 2.64 -23.42
CA GLU A 591 -35.41 1.46 -22.95
C GLU A 591 -33.93 1.79 -22.67
N ALA A 592 -33.60 1.88 -21.38
CA ALA A 592 -32.24 2.11 -20.88
C ALA A 592 -31.31 0.92 -21.19
N SER A 593 -30.02 1.21 -21.42
CA SER A 593 -29.03 0.13 -21.64
C SER A 593 -29.00 -0.83 -20.45
N PRO A 594 -28.87 -2.15 -20.68
CA PRO A 594 -28.72 -3.12 -19.60
C PRO A 594 -27.42 -2.97 -18.78
N GLY A 595 -26.55 -2.00 -19.14
CA GLY A 595 -25.36 -1.63 -18.38
C GLY A 595 -24.15 -2.53 -18.70
N LEU A 596 -23.00 -2.21 -18.11
CA LEU A 596 -21.71 -2.83 -18.46
C LEU A 596 -21.67 -4.34 -18.18
N MET A 597 -22.31 -4.81 -17.09
CA MET A 597 -22.26 -6.22 -16.71
C MET A 597 -22.85 -7.14 -17.79
N SER A 598 -23.91 -6.68 -18.46
CA SER A 598 -24.53 -7.41 -19.56
C SER A 598 -23.62 -7.57 -20.79
N THR A 599 -22.60 -6.72 -20.94
CA THR A 599 -21.69 -6.72 -22.09
C THR A 599 -20.34 -7.38 -21.81
N VAL A 600 -19.92 -7.48 -20.55
CA VAL A 600 -18.63 -8.06 -20.19
C VAL A 600 -18.72 -9.50 -19.66
N ILE A 601 -19.84 -9.93 -19.07
CA ILE A 601 -19.98 -11.28 -18.48
C ILE A 601 -20.14 -12.33 -19.61
N PRO A 602 -19.48 -13.51 -19.56
CA PRO A 602 -19.67 -14.58 -20.55
C PRO A 602 -21.15 -15.01 -20.69
N LEU A 603 -21.58 -15.40 -21.88
CA LEU A 603 -22.98 -15.74 -22.13
C LEU A 603 -23.34 -17.15 -21.64
N ASP A 604 -22.42 -18.11 -21.74
CA ASP A 604 -22.63 -19.48 -21.26
C ASP A 604 -22.47 -19.55 -19.73
N ARG A 605 -23.61 -19.54 -19.03
CA ARG A 605 -23.68 -19.59 -17.56
C ARG A 605 -23.14 -20.89 -16.95
N ALA A 606 -23.03 -21.96 -17.74
CA ALA A 606 -22.48 -23.24 -17.28
C ALA A 606 -20.96 -23.34 -17.45
N SER A 607 -20.33 -22.36 -18.14
CA SER A 607 -18.89 -22.39 -18.43
C SER A 607 -18.02 -22.04 -17.21
N ASP A 608 -16.81 -22.59 -17.18
CA ASP A 608 -15.77 -22.21 -16.20
C ASP A 608 -15.41 -20.72 -16.32
N ALA A 609 -15.47 -20.16 -17.54
CA ALA A 609 -15.26 -18.75 -17.80
C ALA A 609 -16.27 -17.88 -17.05
N PHE A 610 -17.55 -18.24 -17.09
CA PHE A 610 -18.60 -17.55 -16.36
C PHE A 610 -18.39 -17.61 -14.85
N ALA A 611 -18.11 -18.81 -14.32
CA ALA A 611 -17.85 -19.00 -12.89
C ALA A 611 -16.64 -18.19 -12.42
N LYS A 612 -15.55 -18.18 -13.20
CA LYS A 612 -14.34 -17.40 -12.90
C LYS A 612 -14.61 -15.89 -12.92
N VAL A 613 -15.21 -15.38 -13.99
CA VAL A 613 -15.46 -13.94 -14.16
C VAL A 613 -16.40 -13.41 -13.07
N THR A 614 -17.50 -14.10 -12.79
CA THR A 614 -18.45 -13.69 -11.73
C THR A 614 -17.81 -13.73 -10.35
N THR A 615 -16.97 -14.73 -10.09
CA THR A 615 -16.18 -14.87 -8.86
C THR A 615 -15.23 -13.68 -8.67
N GLU A 616 -14.46 -13.32 -9.70
CA GLU A 616 -13.53 -12.18 -9.68
C GLU A 616 -14.27 -10.84 -9.55
N LEU A 617 -15.35 -10.64 -10.31
CA LEU A 617 -16.17 -9.42 -10.24
C LEU A 617 -16.79 -9.20 -8.87
N ALA A 618 -17.17 -10.27 -8.17
CA ALA A 618 -17.69 -10.20 -6.81
C ALA A 618 -16.57 -9.93 -5.78
N GLN A 619 -15.40 -10.55 -5.96
CA GLN A 619 -14.25 -10.39 -5.06
C GLN A 619 -13.70 -8.97 -5.06
N TYR A 620 -13.59 -8.35 -6.23
CA TYR A 620 -13.10 -6.98 -6.38
C TYR A 620 -14.24 -5.96 -6.55
N ASN A 621 -15.45 -6.30 -6.10
CA ASN A 621 -16.58 -5.37 -6.16
C ASN A 621 -16.39 -4.21 -5.17
N TYR A 622 -16.82 -3.02 -5.55
CA TYR A 622 -16.79 -1.84 -4.70
C TYR A 622 -17.77 -0.77 -5.18
N VAL A 623 -18.03 0.19 -4.30
CA VAL A 623 -18.65 1.48 -4.58
C VAL A 623 -17.76 2.61 -4.06
N ILE A 624 -17.85 3.76 -4.71
CA ILE A 624 -17.31 5.01 -4.16
C ILE A 624 -18.38 5.62 -3.26
N GLY A 625 -18.09 5.69 -1.96
CA GLY A 625 -18.93 6.31 -0.95
C GLY A 625 -18.55 7.76 -0.72
N GLU A 626 -19.55 8.62 -0.61
CA GLU A 626 -19.39 9.99 -0.11
C GLU A 626 -20.08 10.10 1.25
N SER A 627 -19.30 10.51 2.25
CA SER A 627 -19.75 10.68 3.63
C SER A 627 -19.16 11.95 4.24
N ASP A 628 -19.87 12.50 5.21
CA ASP A 628 -19.39 13.63 6.00
C ASP A 628 -18.28 13.16 6.96
N THR A 629 -17.02 13.42 6.63
CA THR A 629 -15.85 13.06 7.46
C THR A 629 -15.09 14.31 7.91
N THR A 630 -14.16 14.16 8.86
CA THR A 630 -13.30 15.28 9.30
C THR A 630 -11.96 14.78 9.82
N PHE A 631 -10.88 15.43 9.38
CA PHE A 631 -9.53 15.24 9.91
C PHE A 631 -9.06 16.52 10.62
N LEU A 632 -8.66 16.42 11.88
CA LEU A 632 -8.15 17.53 12.68
C LEU A 632 -6.70 17.31 13.07
N GLN A 633 -5.90 18.37 13.01
CA GLN A 633 -4.54 18.41 13.55
C GLN A 633 -4.47 19.40 14.70
N LEU A 634 -4.23 18.94 15.92
CA LEU A 634 -4.14 19.78 17.10
C LEU A 634 -2.74 20.42 17.19
N LYS A 635 -2.52 21.56 16.53
CA LYS A 635 -1.20 22.21 16.47
C LYS A 635 -0.92 23.16 17.64
N SER A 636 -1.94 23.88 18.10
CA SER A 636 -1.84 24.84 19.20
C SER A 636 -3.18 25.03 19.91
N LEU A 637 -3.15 25.58 21.13
CA LEU A 637 -4.31 25.58 22.03
C LEU A 637 -5.57 26.26 21.45
N VAL A 638 -5.46 27.51 20.98
CA VAL A 638 -6.63 28.29 20.57
C VAL A 638 -7.31 27.69 19.32
N PRO A 639 -6.57 27.35 18.24
CA PRO A 639 -7.13 26.63 17.10
C PRO A 639 -7.72 25.27 17.50
N ALA A 640 -7.02 24.48 18.31
CA ALA A 640 -7.50 23.18 18.78
C ALA A 640 -8.85 23.30 19.50
N GLN A 641 -8.98 24.23 20.46
CA GLN A 641 -10.24 24.47 21.18
C GLN A 641 -11.38 24.91 20.26
N LYS A 642 -11.08 25.68 19.20
CA LYS A 642 -12.10 26.08 18.22
C LYS A 642 -12.55 24.87 17.38
N GLN A 643 -11.60 24.08 16.88
CA GLN A 643 -11.88 22.89 16.06
C GLN A 643 -12.66 21.84 16.85
N LEU A 644 -12.24 21.53 18.09
CA LEU A 644 -12.91 20.56 18.96
C LEU A 644 -14.35 21.01 19.32
N ARG A 645 -14.57 22.31 19.59
CA ARG A 645 -15.92 22.85 19.82
C ARG A 645 -16.81 22.73 18.59
N GLN A 646 -16.27 23.00 17.41
CA GLN A 646 -17.01 22.85 16.15
C GLN A 646 -17.39 21.38 15.93
N LEU A 647 -16.46 20.46 16.13
CA LEU A 647 -16.72 19.03 15.98
C LEU A 647 -17.78 18.53 16.98
N LEU A 648 -17.80 19.03 18.23
CA LEU A 648 -18.88 18.76 19.18
C LEU A 648 -20.24 19.31 18.74
N ALA A 649 -20.25 20.49 18.09
CA ALA A 649 -21.47 21.07 17.54
C ALA A 649 -22.01 20.25 16.35
N ASP A 650 -21.12 19.66 15.56
CA ASP A 650 -21.44 18.81 14.40
C ASP A 650 -21.49 17.31 14.74
N ARG A 651 -21.62 16.94 16.02
CA ARG A 651 -21.54 15.55 16.51
C ARG A 651 -22.54 14.56 15.91
N LYS A 652 -23.62 15.05 15.27
CA LYS A 652 -24.64 14.22 14.60
C LYS A 652 -24.45 14.14 13.07
N LYS A 653 -23.42 14.76 12.52
CA LYS A 653 -23.19 14.85 11.08
C LYS A 653 -22.02 14.02 10.62
N LYS A 654 -20.93 14.01 11.40
CA LYS A 654 -19.67 13.39 11.00
C LYS A 654 -19.71 11.89 11.22
N LEU A 655 -19.76 11.12 10.14
CA LEU A 655 -19.79 9.65 10.16
C LEU A 655 -18.51 9.11 10.78
N PHE A 656 -17.37 9.62 10.29
CA PHE A 656 -16.04 9.33 10.82
C PHE A 656 -15.30 10.62 11.10
N PHE A 657 -14.44 10.61 12.10
CA PHE A 657 -13.46 11.68 12.28
C PHE A 657 -12.15 11.14 12.84
N CYS A 658 -11.07 11.86 12.56
CA CYS A 658 -9.74 11.59 13.08
C CYS A 658 -9.17 12.87 13.71
N ILE A 659 -8.47 12.71 14.85
CA ILE A 659 -7.86 13.82 15.58
C ILE A 659 -6.41 13.47 15.90
N ASN A 660 -5.49 14.04 15.11
CA ASN A 660 -4.06 13.84 15.28
C ASN A 660 -3.43 14.91 16.18
N ASP A 661 -2.42 14.52 16.96
CA ASP A 661 -1.83 15.33 18.01
C ASP A 661 -0.54 16.05 17.59
N ASN A 662 -0.62 16.89 16.55
CA ASN A 662 0.54 17.62 16.02
C ASN A 662 1.01 18.83 16.88
N VAL A 663 0.92 18.73 18.21
CA VAL A 663 1.25 19.84 19.13
C VAL A 663 2.75 20.10 19.14
N GLU A 664 3.14 21.38 19.15
CA GLU A 664 4.55 21.76 19.34
C GLU A 664 5.08 21.33 20.72
N ASN A 665 6.36 20.95 20.81
CA ASN A 665 7.03 20.39 22.00
C ASN A 665 7.26 21.39 23.16
N SER A 666 6.32 22.30 23.41
CA SER A 666 6.27 23.10 24.65
C SER A 666 5.46 22.35 25.71
N PRO A 667 6.05 21.93 26.84
CA PRO A 667 5.34 21.14 27.86
C PRO A 667 4.05 21.79 28.35
N LEU A 668 4.03 23.12 28.47
CA LEU A 668 2.84 23.87 28.88
C LEU A 668 1.74 23.84 27.82
N ILE A 669 2.11 23.95 26.53
CA ILE A 669 1.14 23.91 25.42
C ILE A 669 0.59 22.49 25.28
N VAL A 670 1.46 21.48 25.30
CA VAL A 670 1.08 20.06 25.28
C VAL A 670 0.08 19.74 26.37
N ARG A 671 0.34 20.15 27.62
CA ARG A 671 -0.58 19.93 28.74
C ARG A 671 -1.94 20.57 28.50
N LYS A 672 -1.98 21.85 28.10
CA LYS A 672 -3.25 22.56 27.86
C LYS A 672 -4.05 21.98 26.69
N VAL A 673 -3.38 21.53 25.63
CA VAL A 673 -4.05 20.86 24.50
C VAL A 673 -4.57 19.49 24.94
N LYS A 674 -3.78 18.72 25.70
CA LYS A 674 -4.22 17.44 26.29
C LYS A 674 -5.45 17.61 27.18
N ASP A 675 -5.48 18.65 28.02
CA ASP A 675 -6.64 18.96 28.87
C ASP A 675 -7.88 19.28 28.01
N ALA A 676 -7.73 20.11 26.98
CA ALA A 676 -8.82 20.46 26.06
C ALA A 676 -9.34 19.26 25.28
N PHE A 677 -8.44 18.39 24.82
CA PHE A 677 -8.78 17.18 24.08
C PHE A 677 -9.44 16.12 24.97
N SER A 678 -8.91 15.89 26.18
CA SER A 678 -9.51 15.00 27.17
C SER A 678 -10.93 15.44 27.53
N ASN A 679 -11.14 16.75 27.73
CA ASN A 679 -12.48 17.29 27.98
C ASN A 679 -13.42 17.10 26.78
N PHE A 680 -12.92 17.27 25.55
CA PHE A 680 -13.68 16.95 24.34
C PHE A 680 -14.10 15.48 24.31
N LEU A 681 -13.16 14.55 24.51
CA LEU A 681 -13.40 13.10 24.47
C LEU A 681 -14.43 12.67 25.52
N GLN A 682 -14.26 13.12 26.77
CA GLN A 682 -15.21 12.86 27.86
C GLN A 682 -16.60 13.46 27.59
N THR A 683 -16.67 14.61 26.91
CA THR A 683 -17.94 15.21 26.51
C THR A 683 -18.59 14.46 25.33
N ARG A 684 -17.77 13.98 24.38
CA ARG A 684 -18.26 13.34 23.15
C ARG A 684 -18.72 11.90 23.39
N PHE A 685 -17.99 11.13 24.19
CA PHE A 685 -18.27 9.73 24.51
C PHE A 685 -18.20 9.52 26.03
N PRO A 686 -19.21 10.01 26.78
CA PRO A 686 -19.20 10.01 28.24
C PRO A 686 -19.44 8.62 28.86
N VAL A 687 -20.03 7.70 28.09
CA VAL A 687 -20.37 6.34 28.54
C VAL A 687 -19.17 5.43 28.35
N ALA A 688 -18.77 4.72 29.40
CA ALA A 688 -17.72 3.71 29.33
C ALA A 688 -18.14 2.54 28.45
N SER A 689 -17.19 2.01 27.68
CA SER A 689 -17.40 0.78 26.92
C SER A 689 -17.50 -0.43 27.87
N PRO A 690 -18.09 -1.57 27.43
CA PRO A 690 -18.19 -2.77 28.25
C PRO A 690 -16.85 -3.42 28.65
N TRP A 691 -15.74 -2.92 28.11
CA TRP A 691 -14.40 -3.46 28.29
C TRP A 691 -13.51 -2.56 29.16
N GLU A 692 -14.11 -1.61 29.88
CA GLU A 692 -13.41 -0.72 30.80
C GLU A 692 -13.51 -1.20 32.26
N VAL A 693 -12.42 -1.00 33.01
CA VAL A 693 -12.31 -1.33 34.45
C VAL A 693 -13.22 -0.52 35.37
#